data_AF-A0A4V1LW32-F1
#
_entry.id   AF-A0A4V1LW32-F1
#
_cell.length_a   1.000
_cell.length_b   1.000
_cell.length_c   1.000
_cell.angle_alpha   90.00
_cell.angle_beta   90.00
_cell.angle_gamma   90.00
#
_symmetry.space_group_name_H-M   'P 1'
#
loop_
_entity.id
_entity.type
_entity.pdbx_description
1 polymer ?
#
loop_
_entity_poly.entity_id
_entity_poly.type
_entity_poly.pdbx_seq_one_letter_code
_entity_poly.pdbx_strand_id
1 'polypeptide(L)'
;MKLLISTLTIILILTGCTTLGTPNLDKASKQDLIKQADNGNIKAMVTLDKKFNFAQTKKGLTYYKKWYKTINKTSNKEDIVSFAKMFKKYKDMYNNGNLKYEKLLKFADNKQAKFMLFDYYIKNYRIDDAVRTRNALIKNASKNDLEKIYNKYEIYKYKNRAGRYEYKAQEIKQLMLKKGYIKEYSNLEERYNSNDFSVIKNSADLLKEQNNPEAIKFYKKAQTLTKDKKLQAEIYYQLYATYKYILKKDKDTAIEYLKKSAKLDYEKAKYRLISEYLRDKDYKQEYKKLKDNYFKTIEGKRFFANALAKAYKVKQANKIFIDLANNKDADAIVKLAFSKSNFGFLSSKLDNEAKKWQEYIINNPSKELFTKAKAKFFESSTQKFIPNFIETIFKKDIEQNNIIIFRKLVDYYKFKNKKLAQKYLTKAIEAGDIKSKFDQINLIYLRRHATLNKAIEALKEMSDNGNIKATMKLADIFYYPSYKYKQLKNPELGIKYFEKAINLGDEIGALNSLYNIYSCKSCKENLFDLKKAKHYAELLAQKGSSKGYFELGKFYYYGVAGKKDLNKAKEYFQKSANLYNPRAYYELGLLFYKNSKVKIKVDNKKALEYFKKGAKLKNYDCNLIMGDIYLKGYLNLQKSKSKAISYYEKIAYLNKDLAFYVAYYYVNDKKDYKKAAKYFSMSLNRKTGKGYFELAYLYENGLGVKQDVLQAVQFYDKAYSLAKDKQAAFKIAEILHYGKGNVPKRVDLAKQWYKVVGTKEAKKQLKILENN
;
A
#
# COMPACT_ATOMS: atom_id res chain seq x y z
N MET A 1 -28.68 19.68 -68.12
CA MET A 1 -28.55 19.67 -66.65
C MET A 1 -27.91 18.39 -66.10
N LYS A 2 -28.34 17.17 -66.47
CA LYS A 2 -27.68 15.92 -66.01
C LYS A 2 -26.22 15.75 -66.48
N LEU A 3 -25.85 16.25 -67.66
CA LEU A 3 -24.45 16.25 -68.14
C LEU A 3 -23.53 17.26 -67.42
N LEU A 4 -24.09 18.35 -66.88
CA LEU A 4 -23.36 19.37 -66.12
C LEU A 4 -23.12 18.93 -64.66
N ILE A 5 -23.99 18.07 -64.13
CA ILE A 5 -23.82 17.46 -62.81
C ILE A 5 -22.79 16.32 -62.87
N SER A 6 -22.72 15.55 -63.96
CA SER A 6 -21.69 14.49 -64.11
C SER A 6 -20.28 15.06 -64.31
N THR A 7 -20.12 16.19 -65.00
CA THR A 7 -18.80 16.83 -65.17
C THR A 7 -18.33 17.54 -63.91
N LEU A 8 -19.21 18.14 -63.08
CA LEU A 8 -18.81 18.70 -61.78
C LEU A 8 -18.39 17.62 -60.78
N THR A 9 -19.02 16.44 -60.82
CA THR A 9 -18.66 15.33 -59.94
C THR A 9 -17.32 14.69 -60.36
N ILE A 10 -16.99 14.70 -61.66
CA ILE A 10 -15.70 14.18 -62.17
C ILE A 10 -14.56 15.21 -61.99
N ILE A 11 -14.84 16.51 -62.04
CA ILE A 11 -13.83 17.55 -61.74
C ILE A 11 -13.51 17.64 -60.24
N LEU A 12 -14.46 17.38 -59.34
CA LEU A 12 -14.18 17.24 -57.90
C LEU A 12 -13.39 15.96 -57.54
N ILE A 13 -13.36 14.97 -58.44
CA ILE A 13 -12.52 13.76 -58.30
C ILE A 13 -11.13 13.96 -58.95
N LEU A 14 -10.98 14.91 -59.89
CA LEU A 14 -9.74 15.14 -60.64
C LEU A 14 -8.94 16.39 -60.22
N THR A 15 -9.52 17.36 -59.48
CA THR A 15 -8.75 18.45 -58.87
C THR A 15 -8.28 18.09 -57.46
N GLY A 16 -7.36 17.13 -57.38
CA GLY A 16 -6.26 17.21 -56.42
C GLY A 16 -6.57 17.39 -54.93
N CYS A 17 -7.66 16.85 -54.38
CA CYS A 17 -7.69 16.55 -52.95
C CYS A 17 -6.93 15.22 -52.72
N THR A 18 -5.62 15.32 -52.93
CA THR A 18 -4.63 14.39 -52.40
C THR A 18 -5.01 14.07 -50.96
N THR A 19 -5.11 12.77 -50.67
CA THR A 19 -4.89 12.18 -49.35
C THR A 19 -5.01 13.18 -48.20
N LEU A 20 -6.20 13.31 -47.60
CA LEU A 20 -6.30 13.76 -46.21
C LEU A 20 -5.64 12.68 -45.35
N GLY A 21 -4.31 12.61 -45.44
CA GLY A 21 -3.47 11.86 -44.54
C GLY A 21 -3.88 12.29 -43.15
N THR A 22 -4.18 11.31 -42.31
CA THR A 22 -4.53 11.53 -40.91
C THR A 22 -3.66 12.67 -40.36
N PRO A 23 -4.24 13.81 -39.95
CA PRO A 23 -3.45 15.00 -39.65
C PRO A 23 -2.39 14.63 -38.64
N ASN A 24 -1.13 14.92 -38.95
CA ASN A 24 -0.01 14.59 -38.09
C ASN A 24 -0.12 15.43 -36.80
N LEU A 25 -0.82 14.89 -35.79
CA LEU A 25 -1.11 15.57 -34.53
C LEU A 25 0.19 15.98 -33.79
N ASP A 26 1.30 15.28 -34.04
CA ASP A 26 2.58 15.61 -33.44
C ASP A 26 3.18 16.90 -34.02
N LYS A 27 2.84 17.29 -35.25
CA LYS A 27 3.24 18.57 -35.85
C LYS A 27 2.22 19.69 -35.66
N ALA A 28 0.97 19.37 -35.34
CA ALA A 28 -0.10 20.36 -35.17
C ALA A 28 0.18 21.40 -34.06
N SER A 29 -0.29 22.63 -34.31
CA SER A 29 -0.19 23.75 -33.36
C SER A 29 -1.14 23.54 -32.16
N LYS A 30 -0.93 24.32 -31.09
CA LYS A 30 -1.82 24.25 -29.92
C LYS A 30 -3.26 24.64 -30.25
N GLN A 31 -3.47 25.61 -31.14
CA GLN A 31 -4.80 26.09 -31.52
C GLN A 31 -5.53 25.05 -32.38
N ASP A 32 -4.84 24.44 -33.35
CA ASP A 32 -5.43 23.39 -34.20
C ASP A 32 -5.87 22.18 -33.38
N LEU A 33 -5.04 21.77 -32.43
CA LEU A 33 -5.38 20.67 -31.54
C LEU A 33 -6.59 21.01 -30.64
N ILE A 34 -6.74 22.26 -30.21
CA ILE A 34 -7.94 22.69 -29.45
C ILE A 34 -9.18 22.62 -30.33
N LYS A 35 -9.11 23.10 -31.58
CA LYS A 35 -10.22 23.04 -32.55
C LYS A 35 -10.64 21.61 -32.82
N GLN A 36 -9.68 20.72 -33.08
CA GLN A 36 -9.95 19.29 -33.27
C GLN A 36 -10.54 18.64 -32.01
N ALA A 37 -10.03 18.99 -30.83
CA ALA A 37 -10.55 18.48 -29.57
C ALA A 37 -11.97 18.97 -29.27
N ASP A 38 -12.31 20.22 -29.61
CA ASP A 38 -13.67 20.75 -29.51
C ASP A 38 -14.66 20.00 -30.42
N ASN A 39 -14.19 19.49 -31.56
CA ASN A 39 -14.95 18.60 -32.45
C ASN A 39 -14.97 17.13 -31.98
N GLY A 40 -14.45 16.83 -30.79
CA GLY A 40 -14.50 15.48 -30.19
C GLY A 40 -13.28 14.59 -30.49
N ASN A 41 -12.22 15.09 -31.13
CA ASN A 41 -11.01 14.30 -31.37
C ASN A 41 -10.24 14.07 -30.06
N ILE A 42 -10.39 12.87 -29.48
CA ILE A 42 -9.72 12.49 -28.24
C ILE A 42 -8.19 12.45 -28.39
N LYS A 43 -7.67 12.00 -29.54
CA LYS A 43 -6.22 11.96 -29.77
C LYS A 43 -5.64 13.38 -29.71
N ALA A 44 -6.35 14.37 -30.26
CA ALA A 44 -5.97 15.78 -30.13
C ALA A 44 -5.97 16.25 -28.66
N MET A 45 -6.99 15.86 -27.86
CA MET A 45 -7.02 16.15 -26.42
C MET A 45 -5.77 15.59 -25.70
N VAL A 46 -5.47 14.31 -25.92
CA VAL A 46 -4.32 13.62 -25.31
C VAL A 46 -3.01 14.26 -25.75
N THR A 47 -2.87 14.57 -27.03
CA THR A 47 -1.67 15.24 -27.58
C THR A 47 -1.49 16.65 -27.01
N LEU A 48 -2.57 17.40 -26.75
CA LEU A 48 -2.49 18.70 -26.07
C LEU A 48 -1.86 18.58 -24.68
N ASP A 49 -2.25 17.58 -23.89
CA ASP A 49 -1.64 17.38 -22.58
C ASP A 49 -0.18 16.94 -22.69
N LYS A 50 0.11 16.01 -23.61
CA LYS A 50 1.47 15.50 -23.82
C LYS A 50 2.44 16.59 -24.27
N LYS A 51 2.07 17.43 -25.23
CA LYS A 51 2.95 18.47 -25.81
C LYS A 51 3.02 19.74 -24.97
N PHE A 52 1.91 20.13 -24.33
CA PHE A 52 1.77 21.46 -23.73
C PHE A 52 1.40 21.46 -22.25
N ASN A 53 1.35 20.29 -21.60
CA ASN A 53 0.86 20.17 -20.21
C ASN A 53 -0.51 20.83 -20.01
N PHE A 54 -1.35 20.81 -21.06
CA PHE A 54 -2.52 21.68 -21.14
C PHE A 54 -3.49 21.47 -19.97
N ALA A 55 -3.74 20.22 -19.56
CA ALA A 55 -4.66 19.89 -18.48
C ALA A 55 -4.23 20.45 -17.11
N GLN A 56 -2.96 20.85 -16.97
CA GLN A 56 -2.40 21.43 -15.74
C GLN A 56 -2.68 22.93 -15.61
N THR A 57 -3.13 23.58 -16.68
CA THR A 57 -3.37 25.04 -16.72
C THR A 57 -4.84 25.37 -16.41
N LYS A 58 -5.12 26.58 -15.90
CA LYS A 58 -6.49 27.09 -15.74
C LYS A 58 -7.32 26.92 -17.02
N LYS A 59 -6.76 27.33 -18.17
CA LYS A 59 -7.42 27.21 -19.48
C LYS A 59 -7.73 25.75 -19.80
N GLY A 60 -6.74 24.86 -19.74
CA GLY A 60 -6.98 23.45 -20.07
C GLY A 60 -7.93 22.76 -19.10
N LEU A 61 -7.91 23.10 -17.80
CA LEU A 61 -8.89 22.59 -16.84
C LEU A 61 -10.33 22.92 -17.29
N THR A 62 -10.58 24.13 -17.80
CA THR A 62 -11.88 24.53 -18.35
C THR A 62 -12.27 23.69 -19.58
N TYR A 63 -11.34 23.51 -20.53
CA TYR A 63 -11.59 22.69 -21.73
C TYR A 63 -11.87 21.24 -21.38
N TYR A 64 -11.08 20.62 -20.49
CA TYR A 64 -11.30 19.24 -20.10
C TYR A 64 -12.60 19.03 -19.30
N LYS A 65 -13.06 20.04 -18.54
CA LYS A 65 -14.41 20.03 -17.94
C LYS A 65 -15.50 20.07 -19.00
N LYS A 66 -15.33 20.86 -20.07
CA LYS A 66 -16.22 20.92 -21.24
C LYS A 66 -16.24 19.58 -21.99
N TRP A 67 -15.09 19.10 -22.43
CA TRP A 67 -14.95 17.86 -23.22
C TRP A 67 -15.45 16.62 -22.47
N TYR A 68 -15.30 16.55 -21.15
CA TYR A 68 -15.87 15.45 -20.36
C TYR A 68 -17.39 15.31 -20.54
N LYS A 69 -18.13 16.41 -20.78
CA LYS A 69 -19.59 16.38 -20.97
C LYS A 69 -20.00 15.86 -22.35
N THR A 70 -19.10 15.87 -23.33
CA THR A 70 -19.41 15.54 -24.74
C THR A 70 -18.80 14.21 -25.18
N ILE A 71 -17.80 13.69 -24.46
CA ILE A 71 -17.01 12.50 -24.85
C ILE A 71 -17.81 11.19 -24.95
N ASN A 72 -18.99 11.12 -24.34
CA ASN A 72 -19.88 9.95 -24.42
C ASN A 72 -20.75 9.93 -25.68
N LYS A 73 -20.75 11.00 -26.50
CA LYS A 73 -21.64 11.13 -27.66
C LYS A 73 -21.00 10.74 -29.00
N THR A 74 -19.67 10.67 -29.11
CA THR A 74 -19.02 10.73 -30.44
C THR A 74 -17.72 9.93 -30.59
N SER A 75 -17.38 8.99 -29.68
CA SER A 75 -16.00 8.47 -29.64
C SER A 75 -15.88 6.94 -29.62
N ASN A 76 -14.87 6.43 -30.33
CA ASN A 76 -14.40 5.05 -30.24
C ASN A 76 -14.07 4.68 -28.78
N LYS A 77 -14.56 3.52 -28.31
CA LYS A 77 -14.36 3.01 -26.94
C LYS A 77 -12.88 2.90 -26.55
N GLU A 78 -11.97 2.65 -27.50
CA GLU A 78 -10.53 2.57 -27.22
C GLU A 78 -9.92 3.94 -26.87
N ASP A 79 -10.32 5.00 -27.58
CA ASP A 79 -9.81 6.35 -27.35
C ASP A 79 -10.24 6.89 -25.98
N ILE A 80 -11.42 6.50 -25.50
CA ILE A 80 -11.94 6.89 -24.17
C ILE A 80 -11.00 6.43 -23.04
N VAL A 81 -10.33 5.28 -23.20
CA VAL A 81 -9.35 4.81 -22.20
C VAL A 81 -8.16 5.78 -22.11
N SER A 82 -7.71 6.31 -23.24
CA SER A 82 -6.62 7.30 -23.29
C SER A 82 -7.03 8.62 -22.65
N PHE A 83 -8.26 9.08 -22.88
CA PHE A 83 -8.81 10.25 -22.19
C PHE A 83 -8.95 10.03 -20.68
N ALA A 84 -9.41 8.85 -20.25
CA ALA A 84 -9.55 8.50 -18.84
C ALA A 84 -8.20 8.58 -18.09
N LYS A 85 -7.08 8.24 -18.74
CA LYS A 85 -5.73 8.36 -18.11
C LYS A 85 -5.43 9.78 -17.64
N MET A 86 -5.96 10.81 -18.31
CA MET A 86 -5.85 12.20 -17.85
C MET A 86 -6.50 12.37 -16.48
N PHE A 87 -7.75 11.93 -16.32
CA PHE A 87 -8.44 11.98 -15.02
C PHE A 87 -7.74 11.14 -13.95
N LYS A 88 -7.08 10.03 -14.30
CA LYS A 88 -6.24 9.29 -13.35
C LYS A 88 -5.07 10.13 -12.83
N LYS A 89 -4.40 10.85 -13.75
CA LYS A 89 -3.22 11.68 -13.48
C LYS A 89 -3.56 12.93 -12.67
N TYR A 90 -4.68 13.57 -12.98
CA TYR A 90 -5.07 14.87 -12.43
C TYR A 90 -6.36 14.83 -11.57
N LYS A 91 -6.76 13.64 -11.10
CA LYS A 91 -8.04 13.40 -10.38
C LYS A 91 -8.40 14.38 -9.26
N ASP A 92 -7.41 14.96 -8.60
CA ASP A 92 -7.59 15.84 -7.45
C ASP A 92 -7.82 17.31 -7.85
N MET A 93 -7.60 17.66 -9.12
CA MET A 93 -7.91 18.98 -9.69
C MET A 93 -9.39 19.12 -10.06
N TYR A 94 -10.12 18.00 -10.19
CA TYR A 94 -11.51 17.98 -10.65
C TYR A 94 -12.47 17.59 -9.53
N ASN A 95 -13.67 18.17 -9.55
CA ASN A 95 -14.79 17.65 -8.77
C ASN A 95 -15.04 16.19 -9.16
N ASN A 96 -14.97 15.32 -8.15
CA ASN A 96 -15.16 13.88 -8.26
C ASN A 96 -14.29 13.23 -9.35
N GLY A 97 -13.05 13.69 -9.56
CA GLY A 97 -12.19 13.20 -10.66
C GLY A 97 -11.96 11.68 -10.68
N ASN A 98 -11.92 11.05 -9.50
CA ASN A 98 -11.92 9.59 -9.37
C ASN A 98 -13.17 8.92 -9.96
N LEU A 99 -14.36 9.46 -9.66
CA LEU A 99 -15.63 8.95 -10.19
C LEU A 99 -15.72 9.20 -11.70
N LYS A 100 -15.20 10.34 -12.18
CA LYS A 100 -15.10 10.63 -13.61
C LYS A 100 -14.23 9.59 -14.33
N TYR A 101 -13.06 9.29 -13.79
CA TYR A 101 -12.16 8.24 -14.29
C TYR A 101 -12.87 6.88 -14.33
N GLU A 102 -13.53 6.48 -13.24
CA GLU A 102 -14.24 5.22 -13.16
C GLU A 102 -15.39 5.13 -14.18
N LYS A 103 -16.22 6.17 -14.30
CA LYS A 103 -17.34 6.23 -15.25
C LYS A 103 -16.84 6.09 -16.71
N LEU A 104 -15.75 6.77 -17.07
CA LEU A 104 -15.17 6.65 -18.42
C LEU A 104 -14.70 5.22 -18.72
N LEU A 105 -14.06 4.55 -17.77
CA LEU A 105 -13.61 3.17 -17.97
C LEU A 105 -14.78 2.18 -18.02
N LYS A 106 -15.81 2.36 -17.18
CA LYS A 106 -17.04 1.55 -17.26
C LYS A 106 -17.73 1.74 -18.61
N PHE A 107 -17.75 2.96 -19.14
CA PHE A 107 -18.33 3.25 -20.45
C PHE A 107 -17.52 2.63 -21.60
N ALA A 108 -16.17 2.67 -21.53
CA ALA A 108 -15.32 2.03 -22.52
C ALA A 108 -15.49 0.50 -22.57
N ASP A 109 -15.70 -0.14 -21.41
CA ASP A 109 -15.98 -1.57 -21.18
C ASP A 109 -15.07 -2.60 -21.90
N ASN A 110 -13.97 -2.17 -22.49
CA ASN A 110 -13.01 -3.07 -23.12
C ASN A 110 -12.06 -3.71 -22.08
N LYS A 111 -11.30 -4.72 -22.53
CA LYS A 111 -10.36 -5.48 -21.69
C LYS A 111 -9.35 -4.57 -20.98
N GLN A 112 -8.80 -3.58 -21.68
CA GLN A 112 -7.85 -2.62 -21.11
C GLN A 112 -8.50 -1.79 -19.99
N ALA A 113 -9.73 -1.30 -20.23
CA ALA A 113 -10.50 -0.55 -19.24
C ALA A 113 -10.80 -1.39 -17.99
N LYS A 114 -11.18 -2.66 -18.16
CA LYS A 114 -11.40 -3.61 -17.06
C LYS A 114 -10.14 -3.85 -16.24
N PHE A 115 -8.98 -4.02 -16.86
CA PHE A 115 -7.70 -4.10 -16.12
C PHE A 115 -7.37 -2.81 -15.37
N MET A 116 -7.65 -1.65 -15.98
CA MET A 116 -7.44 -0.35 -15.34
C MET A 116 -8.40 -0.10 -14.16
N LEU A 117 -9.65 -0.57 -14.26
CA LEU A 117 -10.62 -0.59 -13.16
C LEU A 117 -10.17 -1.54 -12.05
N PHE A 118 -9.74 -2.74 -12.40
CA PHE A 118 -9.21 -3.70 -11.43
C PHE A 118 -8.03 -3.12 -10.64
N ASP A 119 -7.03 -2.54 -11.33
CA ASP A 119 -5.91 -1.82 -10.71
C ASP A 119 -6.39 -0.71 -9.77
N TYR A 120 -7.36 0.08 -10.24
CA TYR A 120 -7.94 1.18 -9.48
C TYR A 120 -8.66 0.71 -8.22
N TYR A 121 -9.52 -0.30 -8.30
CA TYR A 121 -10.27 -0.80 -7.16
C TYR A 121 -9.36 -1.43 -6.10
N ILE A 122 -8.34 -2.19 -6.51
CA ILE A 122 -7.34 -2.74 -5.59
C ILE A 122 -6.59 -1.62 -4.85
N LYS A 123 -6.15 -0.58 -5.59
CA LYS A 123 -5.40 0.56 -5.03
C LYS A 123 -6.22 1.38 -4.03
N ASN A 124 -7.53 1.46 -4.22
CA ASN A 124 -8.43 2.23 -3.35
C ASN A 124 -9.21 1.34 -2.37
N TYR A 125 -8.79 0.08 -2.16
CA TYR A 125 -9.43 -0.86 -1.24
C TYR A 125 -10.93 -1.11 -1.48
N ARG A 126 -11.40 -0.93 -2.72
CA ARG A 126 -12.76 -1.27 -3.16
C ARG A 126 -12.84 -2.76 -3.52
N ILE A 127 -12.82 -3.60 -2.48
CA ILE A 127 -12.65 -5.05 -2.61
C ILE A 127 -13.77 -5.69 -3.45
N ASP A 128 -15.02 -5.29 -3.22
CA ASP A 128 -16.19 -5.87 -3.88
C ASP A 128 -16.15 -5.58 -5.39
N ASP A 129 -15.86 -4.34 -5.78
CA ASP A 129 -15.71 -3.93 -7.18
C ASP A 129 -14.53 -4.62 -7.87
N ALA A 130 -13.40 -4.76 -7.15
CA ALA A 130 -12.24 -5.48 -7.66
C ALA A 130 -12.55 -6.95 -7.95
N VAL A 131 -13.34 -7.61 -7.10
CA VAL A 131 -13.75 -9.00 -7.28
C VAL A 131 -14.67 -9.15 -8.49
N ARG A 132 -15.68 -8.28 -8.63
CA ARG A 132 -16.58 -8.29 -9.80
C ARG A 132 -15.80 -8.08 -11.09
N THR A 133 -14.92 -7.08 -11.12
CA THR A 133 -14.10 -6.76 -12.29
C THR A 133 -13.16 -7.91 -12.64
N ARG A 134 -12.53 -8.54 -11.63
CA ARG A 134 -11.74 -9.76 -11.82
C ARG A 134 -12.58 -10.89 -12.41
N ASN A 135 -13.75 -11.16 -11.85
CA ASN A 135 -14.63 -12.24 -12.34
C ASN A 135 -15.01 -12.05 -13.81
N ALA A 136 -15.19 -10.80 -14.25
CA ALA A 136 -15.39 -10.50 -15.67
C ALA A 136 -14.13 -10.77 -16.50
N LEU A 137 -12.94 -10.41 -15.99
CA LEU A 137 -11.67 -10.62 -16.69
C LEU A 137 -11.30 -12.11 -16.85
N ILE A 138 -11.57 -12.96 -15.86
CA ILE A 138 -11.11 -14.37 -15.87
C ILE A 138 -11.90 -15.29 -16.81
N LYS A 139 -13.11 -14.92 -17.23
CA LYS A 139 -13.98 -15.77 -18.07
C LYS A 139 -13.26 -16.23 -19.35
N ASN A 140 -12.56 -15.31 -20.02
CA ASN A 140 -11.82 -15.56 -21.26
C ASN A 140 -10.34 -15.14 -21.13
N ALA A 141 -9.73 -15.37 -19.96
CA ALA A 141 -8.36 -14.93 -19.68
C ALA A 141 -7.30 -15.85 -20.32
N SER A 142 -6.35 -15.23 -21.03
CA SER A 142 -5.10 -15.88 -21.45
C SER A 142 -4.15 -16.12 -20.25
N LYS A 143 -3.07 -16.88 -20.46
CA LYS A 143 -1.99 -17.04 -19.47
C LYS A 143 -1.48 -15.69 -18.94
N ASN A 144 -1.17 -14.76 -19.84
CA ASN A 144 -0.69 -13.42 -19.49
C ASN A 144 -1.74 -12.61 -18.69
N ASP A 145 -3.03 -12.79 -18.98
CA ASP A 145 -4.09 -12.12 -18.21
C ASP A 145 -4.17 -12.64 -16.77
N LEU A 146 -4.10 -13.95 -16.59
CA LEU A 146 -4.08 -14.55 -15.26
C LEU A 146 -2.81 -14.19 -14.50
N GLU A 147 -1.65 -14.15 -15.15
CA GLU A 147 -0.40 -13.67 -14.56
C GLU A 147 -0.49 -12.21 -14.11
N LYS A 148 -1.09 -11.32 -14.92
CA LYS A 148 -1.34 -9.93 -14.52
C LYS A 148 -2.22 -9.83 -13.28
N ILE A 149 -3.28 -10.64 -13.19
CA ILE A 149 -4.17 -10.66 -12.02
C ILE A 149 -3.44 -11.23 -10.80
N TYR A 150 -2.72 -12.35 -10.96
CA TYR A 150 -1.95 -13.01 -9.91
C TYR A 150 -0.90 -12.07 -9.33
N ASN A 151 -0.04 -11.49 -10.18
CA ASN A 151 1.00 -10.55 -9.80
C ASN A 151 0.41 -9.34 -9.08
N LYS A 152 -0.77 -8.88 -9.52
CA LYS A 152 -1.47 -7.78 -8.85
C LYS A 152 -1.88 -8.15 -7.43
N TYR A 153 -2.39 -9.36 -7.18
CA TYR A 153 -2.72 -9.79 -5.82
C TYR A 153 -1.47 -10.02 -4.96
N GLU A 154 -0.42 -10.60 -5.53
CA GLU A 154 0.85 -10.83 -4.84
C GLU A 154 1.48 -9.53 -4.34
N ILE A 155 1.52 -8.48 -5.17
CA ILE A 155 2.05 -7.16 -4.78
C ILE A 155 1.29 -6.56 -3.58
N TYR A 156 -0.01 -6.86 -3.45
CA TYR A 156 -0.87 -6.27 -2.41
C TYR A 156 -1.12 -7.20 -1.23
N LYS A 157 -0.61 -8.44 -1.23
CA LYS A 157 -0.88 -9.42 -0.17
C LYS A 157 -0.43 -8.93 1.20
N TYR A 158 0.70 -8.22 1.27
CA TYR A 158 1.23 -7.66 2.52
C TYR A 158 0.53 -6.38 2.99
N LYS A 159 -0.19 -5.67 2.10
CA LYS A 159 -0.88 -4.42 2.44
C LYS A 159 -2.23 -4.65 3.13
N ASN A 160 -2.73 -5.88 3.15
CA ASN A 160 -4.01 -6.21 3.76
C ASN A 160 -3.84 -7.31 4.82
N ARG A 161 -3.94 -6.93 6.10
CA ARG A 161 -3.78 -7.84 7.25
C ARG A 161 -4.77 -9.02 7.24
N ALA A 162 -5.91 -8.90 6.54
CA ALA A 162 -7.01 -9.88 6.54
C ALA A 162 -6.84 -11.11 5.61
N GLY A 163 -5.66 -11.34 5.00
CA GLY A 163 -5.39 -12.55 4.18
C GLY A 163 -6.20 -12.68 2.87
N ARG A 164 -7.12 -11.74 2.59
CA ARG A 164 -8.02 -11.83 1.43
C ARG A 164 -7.31 -11.82 0.08
N TYR A 165 -6.21 -11.07 -0.06
CA TYR A 165 -5.46 -11.02 -1.32
C TYR A 165 -4.58 -12.24 -1.53
N GLU A 166 -3.99 -12.79 -0.48
CA GLU A 166 -3.26 -14.06 -0.51
C GLU A 166 -4.19 -15.20 -0.96
N TYR A 167 -5.37 -15.31 -0.36
CA TYR A 167 -6.37 -16.30 -0.76
C TYR A 167 -6.76 -16.15 -2.25
N LYS A 168 -6.96 -14.92 -2.73
CA LYS A 168 -7.28 -14.64 -4.14
C LYS A 168 -6.12 -14.94 -5.09
N ALA A 169 -4.88 -14.66 -4.69
CA ALA A 169 -3.70 -15.03 -5.48
C ALA A 169 -3.62 -16.55 -5.64
N GLN A 170 -3.87 -17.30 -4.56
CA GLN A 170 -3.92 -18.76 -4.61
C GLN A 170 -5.02 -19.27 -5.53
N GLU A 171 -6.23 -18.69 -5.52
CA GLU A 171 -7.27 -19.09 -6.47
C GLU A 171 -6.88 -18.87 -7.92
N ILE A 172 -6.18 -17.77 -8.23
CA ILE A 172 -5.65 -17.55 -9.59
C ILE A 172 -4.55 -18.55 -9.92
N LYS A 173 -3.64 -18.84 -8.99
CA LYS A 173 -2.61 -19.87 -9.18
C LYS A 173 -3.24 -21.23 -9.47
N GLN A 174 -4.26 -21.63 -8.69
CA GLN A 174 -5.00 -22.87 -8.89
C GLN A 174 -5.73 -22.90 -10.24
N LEU A 175 -6.31 -21.78 -10.67
CA LEU A 175 -6.90 -21.66 -12.00
C LEU A 175 -5.85 -21.82 -13.11
N MET A 176 -4.65 -21.26 -12.94
CA MET A 176 -3.54 -21.41 -13.88
C MET A 176 -3.02 -22.85 -13.93
N LEU A 177 -2.92 -23.55 -12.80
CA LEU A 177 -2.60 -24.98 -12.72
C LEU A 177 -3.64 -25.82 -13.46
N LYS A 178 -4.94 -25.59 -13.17
CA LYS A 178 -6.05 -26.31 -13.83
C LYS A 178 -6.08 -26.11 -15.35
N LYS A 179 -5.64 -24.94 -15.84
CA LYS A 179 -5.53 -24.63 -17.27
C LYS A 179 -4.21 -25.11 -17.90
N GLY A 180 -3.31 -25.73 -17.14
CA GLY A 180 -2.00 -26.20 -17.62
C GLY A 180 -1.00 -25.08 -17.93
N TYR A 181 -1.24 -23.85 -17.46
CA TYR A 181 -0.37 -22.70 -17.77
C TYR A 181 0.93 -22.65 -16.96
N ILE A 182 0.94 -23.32 -15.80
CA ILE A 182 2.09 -23.47 -14.90
C ILE A 182 2.14 -24.91 -14.38
N LYS A 183 3.32 -25.38 -14.00
CA LYS A 183 3.56 -26.68 -13.33
C LYS A 183 3.98 -26.45 -11.88
N GLU A 184 3.59 -27.34 -10.98
CA GLU A 184 4.05 -27.36 -9.59
C GLU A 184 5.16 -28.41 -9.47
N TYR A 185 6.27 -28.04 -8.83
CA TYR A 185 7.44 -28.90 -8.63
C TYR A 185 7.51 -29.32 -7.16
N SER A 186 7.72 -30.61 -6.90
CA SER A 186 7.69 -31.24 -5.58
C SER A 186 8.88 -30.86 -4.71
N ASN A 187 10.06 -30.68 -5.32
CA ASN A 187 11.34 -30.52 -4.61
C ASN A 187 12.38 -29.68 -5.40
N LEU A 188 13.56 -29.47 -4.79
CA LEU A 188 14.66 -28.70 -5.38
C LEU A 188 15.32 -29.38 -6.58
N GLU A 189 15.35 -30.70 -6.62
CA GLU A 189 15.96 -31.48 -7.71
C GLU A 189 15.14 -31.36 -9.00
N GLU A 190 13.83 -31.53 -8.91
CA GLU A 190 12.93 -31.29 -10.04
C GLU A 190 13.01 -29.85 -10.55
N ARG A 191 13.15 -28.87 -9.64
CA ARG A 191 13.37 -27.47 -10.02
C ARG A 191 14.69 -27.30 -10.75
N TYR A 192 15.77 -27.89 -10.24
CA TYR A 192 17.09 -27.83 -10.89
C TYR A 192 17.05 -28.48 -12.26
N ASN A 193 16.33 -29.59 -12.44
CA ASN A 193 16.24 -30.32 -13.71
C ASN A 193 15.34 -29.62 -14.74
N SER A 194 14.61 -28.57 -14.36
CA SER A 194 13.82 -27.76 -15.29
C SER A 194 14.68 -27.08 -16.37
N ASN A 195 14.14 -27.01 -17.59
CA ASN A 195 14.68 -26.21 -18.70
C ASN A 195 14.02 -24.82 -18.80
N ASP A 196 13.11 -24.48 -17.88
CA ASP A 196 12.49 -23.15 -17.81
C ASP A 196 13.42 -22.18 -17.07
N PHE A 197 13.95 -21.20 -17.82
CA PHE A 197 14.79 -20.12 -17.28
C PHE A 197 14.21 -19.45 -16.04
N SER A 198 12.90 -19.18 -16.03
CA SER A 198 12.24 -18.47 -14.92
C SER A 198 12.20 -19.33 -13.66
N VAL A 199 12.01 -20.64 -13.81
CA VAL A 199 12.01 -21.60 -12.68
C VAL A 199 13.39 -21.64 -12.05
N ILE A 200 14.45 -21.76 -12.87
CA ILE A 200 15.82 -21.83 -12.40
C ILE A 200 16.24 -20.52 -11.74
N LYS A 201 15.99 -19.37 -12.38
CA LYS A 201 16.37 -18.05 -11.86
C LYS A 201 15.65 -17.72 -10.55
N ASN A 202 14.35 -17.98 -10.45
CA ASN A 202 13.60 -17.72 -9.22
C ASN A 202 14.03 -18.65 -8.07
N SER A 203 14.39 -19.90 -8.38
CA SER A 203 14.94 -20.82 -7.38
C SER A 203 16.32 -20.35 -6.90
N ALA A 204 17.16 -19.83 -7.80
CA ALA A 204 18.44 -19.20 -7.46
C ALA A 204 18.27 -18.00 -6.50
N ASP A 205 17.32 -17.10 -6.81
CA ASP A 205 17.03 -15.93 -5.97
C ASP A 205 16.57 -16.34 -4.56
N LEU A 206 15.69 -17.34 -4.46
CA LEU A 206 15.20 -17.86 -3.18
C LEU A 206 16.33 -18.49 -2.34
N LEU A 207 17.16 -19.31 -2.97
CA LEU A 207 18.32 -19.92 -2.30
C LEU A 207 19.30 -18.85 -1.80
N LYS A 208 19.53 -17.80 -2.58
CA LYS A 208 20.36 -16.67 -2.17
C LYS A 208 19.78 -15.93 -0.96
N GLU A 209 18.47 -15.69 -0.93
CA GLU A 209 17.79 -15.08 0.23
C GLU A 209 17.93 -15.92 1.51
N GLN A 210 18.05 -17.24 1.36
CA GLN A 210 18.28 -18.19 2.45
C GLN A 210 19.76 -18.32 2.83
N ASN A 211 20.66 -17.53 2.22
CA ASN A 211 22.12 -17.68 2.30
C ASN A 211 22.62 -19.09 1.93
N ASN A 212 21.91 -19.78 1.05
CA ASN A 212 22.29 -21.12 0.59
C ASN A 212 23.27 -21.01 -0.60
N PRO A 213 24.50 -21.58 -0.51
CA PRO A 213 25.49 -21.57 -1.60
C PRO A 213 25.02 -22.23 -2.91
N GLU A 214 24.04 -23.13 -2.87
CA GLU A 214 23.45 -23.76 -4.07
C GLU A 214 22.87 -22.74 -5.05
N ALA A 215 22.56 -21.52 -4.60
CA ALA A 215 22.17 -20.41 -5.47
C ALA A 215 23.14 -20.22 -6.65
N ILE A 216 24.45 -20.45 -6.45
CA ILE A 216 25.46 -20.34 -7.51
C ILE A 216 25.22 -21.38 -8.61
N LYS A 217 24.96 -22.63 -8.22
CA LYS A 217 24.67 -23.74 -9.15
C LYS A 217 23.46 -23.40 -10.02
N PHE A 218 22.40 -22.86 -9.41
CA PHE A 218 21.21 -22.43 -10.12
C PHE A 218 21.46 -21.19 -11.00
N TYR A 219 22.19 -20.17 -10.54
CA TYR A 219 22.52 -19.02 -11.39
C TYR A 219 23.38 -19.39 -12.59
N LYS A 220 24.37 -20.28 -12.43
CA LYS A 220 25.17 -20.82 -13.54
C LYS A 220 24.29 -21.58 -14.54
N LYS A 221 23.33 -22.39 -14.07
CA LYS A 221 22.35 -23.03 -14.96
C LYS A 221 21.42 -22.00 -15.64
N ALA A 222 20.95 -20.98 -14.92
CA ALA A 222 20.14 -19.91 -15.52
C ALA A 222 20.90 -19.20 -16.65
N GLN A 223 22.21 -19.02 -16.48
CA GLN A 223 23.07 -18.41 -17.50
C GLN A 223 23.10 -19.23 -18.80
N THR A 224 23.17 -20.56 -18.72
CA THR A 224 23.18 -21.41 -19.93
C THR A 224 21.83 -21.42 -20.66
N LEU A 225 20.74 -21.13 -19.94
CA LEU A 225 19.38 -21.13 -20.46
C LEU A 225 18.96 -19.80 -21.12
N THR A 226 19.79 -18.76 -21.12
CA THR A 226 19.45 -17.48 -21.76
C THR A 226 20.57 -16.91 -22.63
N LYS A 227 20.20 -16.47 -23.84
CA LYS A 227 21.06 -15.70 -24.75
C LYS A 227 20.84 -14.19 -24.67
N ASP A 228 19.87 -13.74 -23.86
CA ASP A 228 19.57 -12.31 -23.69
C ASP A 228 20.68 -11.64 -22.88
N LYS A 229 21.40 -10.69 -23.51
CA LYS A 229 22.54 -9.99 -22.90
C LYS A 229 22.17 -9.26 -21.60
N LYS A 230 20.95 -8.74 -21.47
CA LYS A 230 20.49 -8.02 -20.27
C LYS A 230 20.26 -8.99 -19.12
N LEU A 231 19.62 -10.12 -19.40
CA LEU A 231 19.44 -11.19 -18.40
C LEU A 231 20.77 -11.79 -17.97
N GLN A 232 21.69 -12.02 -18.92
CA GLN A 232 23.06 -12.47 -18.62
C GLN A 232 23.79 -11.47 -17.71
N ALA A 233 23.69 -10.17 -18.01
CA ALA A 233 24.33 -9.14 -17.20
C ALA A 233 23.77 -9.09 -15.76
N GLU A 234 22.45 -9.28 -15.60
CA GLU A 234 21.82 -9.41 -14.28
C GLU A 234 22.33 -10.64 -13.53
N ILE A 235 22.40 -11.81 -14.18
CA ILE A 235 22.90 -13.06 -13.57
C ILE A 235 24.34 -12.90 -13.11
N TYR A 236 25.22 -12.33 -13.94
CA TYR A 236 26.60 -12.05 -13.53
C TYR A 236 26.67 -11.13 -12.30
N TYR A 237 25.80 -10.13 -12.22
CA TYR A 237 25.74 -9.27 -11.04
C TYR A 237 25.25 -10.03 -9.79
N GLN A 238 24.29 -10.95 -9.93
CA GLN A 238 23.84 -11.80 -8.82
C GLN A 238 24.92 -12.79 -8.38
N LEU A 239 25.67 -13.36 -9.33
CA LEU A 239 26.84 -14.20 -9.03
C LEU A 239 27.89 -13.42 -8.25
N TYR A 240 28.27 -12.22 -8.71
CA TYR A 240 29.14 -11.31 -7.96
C TYR A 240 28.65 -11.12 -6.51
N ALA A 241 27.36 -10.80 -6.32
CA ALA A 241 26.81 -10.57 -4.99
C ALA A 241 26.85 -11.85 -4.12
N THR A 242 26.55 -13.01 -4.72
CA THR A 242 26.55 -14.31 -4.02
C THR A 242 27.96 -14.70 -3.58
N TYR A 243 28.95 -14.63 -4.48
CA TYR A 243 30.36 -14.89 -4.15
C TYR A 243 30.87 -13.93 -3.07
N LYS A 244 30.57 -12.63 -3.21
CA LYS A 244 31.05 -11.61 -2.26
C LYS A 244 30.43 -11.74 -0.87
N TYR A 245 29.11 -11.92 -0.77
CA TYR A 245 28.40 -11.80 0.51
C TYR A 245 28.09 -13.13 1.21
N ILE A 246 27.92 -14.22 0.45
CA ILE A 246 27.58 -15.54 1.01
C ILE A 246 28.84 -16.38 1.20
N LEU A 247 29.67 -16.52 0.17
CA LEU A 247 30.89 -17.34 0.29
C LEU A 247 32.02 -16.63 1.03
N LYS A 248 32.15 -15.30 0.90
CA LYS A 248 33.17 -14.45 1.56
C LYS A 248 34.63 -14.91 1.42
N LYS A 249 34.92 -15.89 0.55
CA LYS A 249 36.22 -16.56 0.42
C LYS A 249 36.92 -16.35 -0.94
N ASP A 250 36.20 -15.84 -1.95
CA ASP A 250 36.75 -15.70 -3.31
C ASP A 250 36.43 -14.32 -3.91
N LYS A 251 37.30 -13.37 -3.61
CA LYS A 251 37.19 -11.96 -3.99
C LYS A 251 37.43 -11.78 -5.50
N ASP A 252 38.41 -12.47 -6.07
CA ASP A 252 38.80 -12.29 -7.46
C ASP A 252 37.73 -12.82 -8.41
N THR A 253 37.15 -13.99 -8.12
CA THR A 253 36.00 -14.51 -8.87
C THR A 253 34.80 -13.57 -8.80
N ALA A 254 34.54 -12.97 -7.63
CA ALA A 254 33.48 -11.98 -7.51
C ALA A 254 33.73 -10.77 -8.43
N ILE A 255 34.95 -10.21 -8.41
CA ILE A 255 35.32 -9.06 -9.27
C ILE A 255 35.29 -9.44 -10.75
N GLU A 256 35.64 -10.68 -11.12
CA GLU A 256 35.53 -11.17 -12.49
C GLU A 256 34.08 -11.18 -12.99
N TYR A 257 33.14 -11.71 -12.20
CA TYR A 257 31.72 -11.64 -12.55
C TYR A 257 31.20 -10.21 -12.62
N LEU A 258 31.69 -9.32 -11.75
CA LEU A 258 31.35 -7.91 -11.81
C LEU A 258 31.85 -7.24 -13.11
N LYS A 259 33.07 -7.56 -13.55
CA LYS A 259 33.64 -7.13 -14.84
C LYS A 259 32.78 -7.63 -16.01
N LYS A 260 32.42 -8.93 -16.01
CA LYS A 260 31.54 -9.53 -17.05
C LYS A 260 30.19 -8.82 -17.14
N SER A 261 29.57 -8.53 -15.98
CA SER A 261 28.32 -7.78 -15.92
C SER A 261 28.47 -6.34 -16.43
N ALA A 262 29.55 -5.64 -16.06
CA ALA A 262 29.83 -4.28 -16.50
C ALA A 262 30.13 -4.20 -18.01
N LYS A 263 30.79 -5.21 -18.59
CA LYS A 263 31.06 -5.31 -20.04
C LYS A 263 29.77 -5.44 -20.86
N LEU A 264 28.71 -6.01 -20.28
CA LEU A 264 27.37 -6.06 -20.86
C LEU A 264 26.53 -4.80 -20.55
N ASP A 265 27.19 -3.69 -20.23
CA ASP A 265 26.61 -2.38 -19.98
C ASP A 265 25.63 -2.29 -18.79
N TYR A 266 25.69 -3.24 -17.84
CA TYR A 266 24.81 -3.20 -16.69
C TYR A 266 25.19 -2.08 -15.71
N GLU A 267 24.34 -1.06 -15.63
CA GLU A 267 24.59 0.19 -14.91
C GLU A 267 25.01 -0.02 -13.44
N LYS A 268 24.31 -0.91 -12.72
CA LYS A 268 24.63 -1.25 -11.32
C LYS A 268 26.02 -1.86 -11.18
N ALA A 269 26.43 -2.69 -12.14
CA ALA A 269 27.76 -3.29 -12.15
C ALA A 269 28.84 -2.25 -12.42
N LYS A 270 28.65 -1.37 -13.41
CA LYS A 270 29.58 -0.27 -13.72
C LYS A 270 29.83 0.64 -12.50
N TYR A 271 28.76 1.05 -11.81
CA TYR A 271 28.88 1.83 -10.56
C TYR A 271 29.64 1.08 -9.48
N ARG A 272 29.32 -0.20 -9.30
CA ARG A 272 29.94 -1.01 -8.25
C ARG A 272 31.42 -1.26 -8.56
N LEU A 273 31.79 -1.49 -9.82
CA LEU A 273 33.16 -1.73 -10.26
C LEU A 273 34.07 -0.53 -9.93
N ILE A 274 33.63 0.69 -10.27
CA ILE A 274 34.35 1.92 -9.90
C ILE A 274 34.54 2.00 -8.38
N SER A 275 33.51 1.66 -7.60
CA SER A 275 33.60 1.69 -6.14
C SER A 275 34.49 0.61 -5.54
N GLU A 276 34.61 -0.57 -6.15
CA GLU A 276 35.53 -1.62 -5.69
C GLU A 276 36.97 -1.19 -5.98
N TYR A 277 37.25 -0.80 -7.22
CA TYR A 277 38.58 -0.35 -7.66
C TYR A 277 39.09 0.87 -6.90
N LEU A 278 38.20 1.77 -6.51
CA LEU A 278 38.55 2.95 -5.73
C LEU A 278 38.95 2.61 -4.27
N ARG A 279 38.39 1.55 -3.69
CA ARG A 279 38.61 1.21 -2.27
C ARG A 279 39.84 0.33 -2.08
N ASP A 280 40.19 -0.41 -3.12
CA ASP A 280 41.20 -1.45 -3.07
C ASP A 280 42.51 -0.97 -3.68
N LYS A 281 43.62 -1.17 -2.96
CA LYS A 281 44.94 -0.74 -3.45
C LYS A 281 45.42 -1.60 -4.61
N ASP A 282 45.00 -2.87 -4.66
CA ASP A 282 45.44 -3.83 -5.67
C ASP A 282 44.97 -3.44 -7.08
N TYR A 283 43.83 -2.76 -7.19
CA TYR A 283 43.24 -2.34 -8.47
C TYR A 283 43.57 -0.89 -8.87
N LYS A 284 44.65 -0.30 -8.33
CA LYS A 284 45.03 1.11 -8.59
C LYS A 284 45.28 1.39 -10.08
N GLN A 285 45.92 0.47 -10.79
CA GLN A 285 46.22 0.63 -12.22
C GLN A 285 44.95 0.52 -13.07
N GLU A 286 44.10 -0.45 -12.77
CA GLU A 286 42.82 -0.68 -13.44
C GLU A 286 41.86 0.48 -13.19
N TYR A 287 41.87 1.05 -11.99
CA TYR A 287 41.13 2.27 -11.68
C TYR A 287 41.55 3.43 -12.59
N LYS A 288 42.86 3.64 -12.79
CA LYS A 288 43.39 4.68 -13.68
C LYS A 288 42.94 4.45 -15.13
N LYS A 289 43.15 3.24 -15.67
CA LYS A 289 42.71 2.86 -17.02
C LYS A 289 41.20 3.04 -17.21
N LEU A 290 40.41 2.63 -16.21
CA LEU A 290 38.96 2.77 -16.23
C LEU A 290 38.54 4.24 -16.24
N LYS A 291 39.17 5.07 -15.40
CA LYS A 291 38.94 6.53 -15.38
C LYS A 291 39.26 7.15 -16.73
N ASP A 292 40.44 6.87 -17.30
CA ASP A 292 40.87 7.46 -18.57
C ASP A 292 39.90 7.10 -19.70
N ASN A 293 39.38 5.86 -19.71
CA ASN A 293 38.37 5.45 -20.68
C ASN A 293 37.05 6.23 -20.53
N TYR A 294 36.55 6.42 -19.31
CA TYR A 294 35.35 7.24 -19.09
C TYR A 294 35.59 8.72 -19.43
N PHE A 295 36.82 9.22 -19.32
CA PHE A 295 37.14 10.63 -19.55
C PHE A 295 37.22 11.01 -21.04
N LYS A 296 37.14 10.03 -21.96
CA LYS A 296 37.09 10.25 -23.41
C LYS A 296 35.81 10.93 -23.91
N THR A 297 34.71 10.85 -23.17
CA THR A 297 33.43 11.46 -23.55
C THR A 297 32.81 12.27 -22.41
N ILE A 298 31.97 13.24 -22.74
CA ILE A 298 31.29 14.09 -21.74
C ILE A 298 30.32 13.23 -20.89
N GLU A 299 29.60 12.31 -21.52
CA GLU A 299 28.72 11.34 -20.84
C GLU A 299 29.49 10.45 -19.88
N GLY A 300 30.68 9.98 -20.30
CA GLY A 300 31.55 9.15 -19.48
C GLY A 300 32.08 9.89 -18.26
N LYS A 301 32.54 11.14 -18.42
CA LYS A 301 32.93 12.03 -17.31
C LYS A 301 31.78 12.21 -16.33
N ARG A 302 30.56 12.47 -16.82
CA ARG A 302 29.34 12.60 -16.00
C ARG A 302 29.03 11.32 -15.22
N PHE A 303 29.08 10.17 -15.88
CA PHE A 303 28.85 8.87 -15.25
C PHE A 303 29.87 8.59 -14.13
N PHE A 304 31.15 8.82 -14.41
CA PHE A 304 32.24 8.62 -13.45
C PHE A 304 32.10 9.53 -12.23
N ALA A 305 31.81 10.82 -12.44
CA ALA A 305 31.57 11.76 -11.35
C ALA A 305 30.35 11.38 -10.49
N ASN A 306 29.28 10.87 -11.11
CA ASN A 306 28.14 10.30 -10.38
C ASN A 306 28.53 9.05 -9.56
N ALA A 307 29.43 8.22 -10.09
CA ALA A 307 29.90 7.02 -9.39
C ALA A 307 30.72 7.38 -8.16
N LEU A 308 31.62 8.36 -8.29
CA LEU A 308 32.37 8.92 -7.16
C LEU A 308 31.46 9.48 -6.07
N ALA A 309 30.41 10.21 -6.46
CA ALA A 309 29.43 10.74 -5.50
C ALA A 309 28.72 9.61 -4.73
N LYS A 310 28.28 8.54 -5.42
CA LYS A 310 27.68 7.35 -4.78
C LYS A 310 28.67 6.59 -3.89
N ALA A 311 29.97 6.67 -4.17
CA ALA A 311 31.04 6.10 -3.36
C ALA A 311 31.53 7.04 -2.23
N TYR A 312 30.78 8.10 -1.91
CA TYR A 312 31.11 9.10 -0.88
C TYR A 312 32.40 9.91 -1.15
N LYS A 313 32.89 9.96 -2.39
CA LYS A 313 34.02 10.83 -2.82
C LYS A 313 33.53 12.16 -3.41
N VAL A 314 32.72 12.88 -2.64
CA VAL A 314 32.00 14.09 -3.09
C VAL A 314 32.95 15.19 -3.60
N LYS A 315 34.09 15.42 -2.94
CA LYS A 315 35.07 16.44 -3.37
C LYS A 315 35.61 16.17 -4.78
N GLN A 316 35.97 14.92 -5.07
CA GLN A 316 36.49 14.52 -6.39
C GLN A 316 35.41 14.59 -7.47
N ALA A 317 34.19 14.16 -7.13
CA ALA A 317 33.04 14.28 -8.02
C ALA A 317 32.76 15.75 -8.38
N ASN A 318 32.76 16.64 -7.40
CA ASN A 318 32.47 18.06 -7.61
C ASN A 318 33.53 18.75 -8.49
N LYS A 319 34.82 18.39 -8.37
CA LYS A 319 35.87 18.92 -9.26
C LYS A 319 35.56 18.62 -10.74
N ILE A 320 35.11 17.39 -11.04
CA ILE A 320 34.73 17.00 -12.40
C ILE A 320 33.46 17.74 -12.84
N PHE A 321 32.46 17.89 -11.96
CA PHE A 321 31.26 18.65 -12.31
C PHE A 321 31.55 20.14 -12.55
N ILE A 322 32.46 20.77 -11.81
CA ILE A 322 32.85 22.17 -12.03
C ILE A 322 33.53 22.33 -13.39
N ASP A 323 34.45 21.43 -13.74
CA ASP A 323 35.09 21.40 -15.06
C ASP A 323 34.07 21.27 -16.19
N LEU A 324 33.13 20.34 -16.06
CA LEU A 324 32.04 20.16 -17.03
C LEU A 324 31.14 21.41 -17.12
N ALA A 325 30.79 22.02 -15.99
CA ALA A 325 29.92 23.18 -15.96
C ALA A 325 30.59 24.44 -16.54
N ASN A 326 31.88 24.64 -16.30
CA ASN A 326 32.67 25.70 -16.94
C ASN A 326 32.69 25.53 -18.47
N ASN A 327 32.66 24.29 -18.96
CA ASN A 327 32.50 23.94 -20.37
C ASN A 327 31.04 23.93 -20.84
N LYS A 328 30.14 24.60 -20.11
CA LYS A 328 28.71 24.79 -20.43
C LYS A 328 27.87 23.51 -20.47
N ASP A 329 28.32 22.41 -19.85
CA ASP A 329 27.49 21.19 -19.73
C ASP A 329 26.27 21.45 -18.83
N ALA A 330 25.07 21.38 -19.42
CA ALA A 330 23.83 21.73 -18.74
C ALA A 330 23.50 20.81 -17.54
N ASP A 331 23.85 19.53 -17.59
CA ASP A 331 23.60 18.60 -16.47
C ASP A 331 24.51 18.91 -15.28
N ALA A 332 25.77 19.24 -15.53
CA ALA A 332 26.72 19.66 -14.51
C ALA A 332 26.32 21.00 -13.89
N ILE A 333 25.94 22.00 -14.70
CA ILE A 333 25.43 23.30 -14.24
C ILE A 333 24.24 23.12 -13.30
N VAL A 334 23.21 22.38 -13.75
CA VAL A 334 22.01 22.14 -12.93
C VAL A 334 22.34 21.32 -11.70
N LYS A 335 23.25 20.33 -11.79
CA LYS A 335 23.66 19.56 -10.61
C LYS A 335 24.32 20.44 -9.55
N LEU A 336 25.22 21.34 -9.95
CA LEU A 336 25.92 22.24 -9.03
C LEU A 336 24.97 23.29 -8.45
N ALA A 337 24.06 23.85 -9.26
CA ALA A 337 23.04 24.81 -8.80
C ALA A 337 22.13 24.22 -7.69
N PHE A 338 21.94 22.90 -7.66
CA PHE A 338 21.14 22.17 -6.66
C PHE A 338 22.00 21.39 -5.64
N SER A 339 23.30 21.68 -5.56
CA SER A 339 24.19 21.04 -4.59
C SER A 339 23.96 21.59 -3.17
N LYS A 340 24.16 20.75 -2.15
CA LYS A 340 24.02 21.09 -0.73
C LYS A 340 25.32 20.84 0.02
N SER A 341 25.65 21.70 0.98
CA SER A 341 26.56 21.32 2.05
C SER A 341 25.82 20.42 3.06
N ASN A 342 26.32 19.19 3.27
CA ASN A 342 25.75 18.26 4.25
C ASN A 342 26.28 18.48 5.67
N PHE A 343 27.20 19.42 5.88
CA PHE A 343 27.83 19.68 7.17
C PHE A 343 27.95 21.20 7.41
N GLY A 344 27.36 21.68 8.52
CA GLY A 344 27.23 23.11 8.84
C GLY A 344 28.53 23.90 8.86
N PHE A 345 29.67 23.25 9.13
CA PHE A 345 30.99 23.89 9.17
C PHE A 345 31.75 23.92 7.82
N LEU A 346 31.31 23.15 6.82
CA LEU A 346 31.85 23.14 5.44
C LEU A 346 31.00 23.98 4.46
N SER A 347 30.08 24.79 5.00
CA SER A 347 28.95 25.40 4.30
C SER A 347 29.32 26.52 3.32
N SER A 348 30.34 27.33 3.59
CA SER A 348 30.54 28.58 2.82
C SER A 348 30.88 28.38 1.33
N LYS A 349 31.82 27.48 0.99
CA LYS A 349 32.33 27.35 -0.38
C LYS A 349 31.37 26.62 -1.33
N LEU A 350 30.70 25.57 -0.85
CA LEU A 350 29.71 24.83 -1.64
C LEU A 350 28.43 25.63 -1.85
N ASP A 351 28.01 26.40 -0.86
CA ASP A 351 26.86 27.28 -0.99
C ASP A 351 27.16 28.43 -1.96
N ASN A 352 28.40 28.95 -1.99
CA ASN A 352 28.82 29.95 -2.97
C ASN A 352 28.84 29.39 -4.40
N GLU A 353 29.35 28.17 -4.60
CA GLU A 353 29.34 27.54 -5.94
C GLU A 353 27.90 27.27 -6.42
N ALA A 354 27.01 26.83 -5.52
CA ALA A 354 25.60 26.64 -5.85
C ALA A 354 24.93 27.98 -6.26
N LYS A 355 25.19 29.07 -5.53
CA LYS A 355 24.68 30.41 -5.87
C LYS A 355 25.19 30.89 -7.22
N LYS A 356 26.50 30.75 -7.50
CA LYS A 356 27.11 31.10 -8.79
C LYS A 356 26.37 30.43 -9.96
N TRP A 357 26.12 29.12 -9.88
CA TRP A 357 25.41 28.41 -10.94
C TRP A 357 23.90 28.72 -10.99
N GLN A 358 23.29 29.10 -9.86
CA GLN A 358 21.93 29.63 -9.85
C GLN A 358 21.84 30.97 -10.58
N GLU A 359 22.77 31.90 -10.33
CA GLU A 359 22.88 33.18 -11.04
C GLU A 359 23.15 32.98 -12.52
N TYR A 360 24.05 32.05 -12.88
CA TYR A 360 24.31 31.69 -14.26
C TYR A 360 23.04 31.27 -15.00
N ILE A 361 22.21 30.41 -14.39
CA ILE A 361 20.93 29.97 -14.98
C ILE A 361 19.94 31.14 -15.13
N ILE A 362 19.93 32.10 -14.21
CA ILE A 362 19.07 33.30 -14.32
C ILE A 362 19.52 34.17 -15.48
N ASN A 363 20.83 34.41 -15.60
CA ASN A 363 21.41 35.34 -16.57
C ASN A 363 21.52 34.73 -17.98
N ASN A 364 21.50 33.40 -18.10
CA ASN A 364 21.59 32.67 -19.36
C ASN A 364 20.35 31.77 -19.58
N PRO A 365 19.16 32.36 -19.76
CA PRO A 365 17.92 31.60 -19.86
C PRO A 365 17.91 30.74 -21.13
N SER A 366 17.92 29.41 -20.97
CA SER A 366 17.76 28.48 -22.09
C SER A 366 16.68 27.44 -21.79
N LYS A 367 16.00 26.98 -22.85
CA LYS A 367 14.95 25.95 -22.73
C LYS A 367 15.49 24.68 -22.08
N GLU A 368 16.71 24.28 -22.42
CA GLU A 368 17.36 23.10 -21.87
C GLU A 368 17.65 23.26 -20.37
N LEU A 369 18.32 24.35 -19.97
CA LEU A 369 18.67 24.60 -18.56
C LEU A 369 17.41 24.68 -17.69
N PHE A 370 16.39 25.40 -18.14
CA PHE A 370 15.13 25.48 -17.39
C PHE A 370 14.44 24.13 -17.30
N THR A 371 14.41 23.34 -18.37
CA THR A 371 13.80 22.00 -18.33
C THR A 371 14.51 21.09 -17.33
N LYS A 372 15.85 21.06 -17.35
CA LYS A 372 16.66 20.27 -16.42
C LYS A 372 16.53 20.78 -14.97
N ALA A 373 16.58 22.10 -14.75
CA ALA A 373 16.42 22.71 -13.42
C ALA A 373 15.04 22.41 -12.81
N LYS A 374 13.96 22.49 -13.60
CA LYS A 374 12.61 22.11 -13.15
C LYS A 374 12.53 20.65 -12.73
N ALA A 375 13.08 19.75 -13.56
CA ALA A 375 13.13 18.32 -13.23
C ALA A 375 13.87 18.10 -11.90
N LYS A 376 15.02 18.76 -11.72
CA LYS A 376 15.82 18.67 -10.49
C LYS A 376 15.10 19.23 -9.25
N PHE A 377 14.36 20.33 -9.39
CA PHE A 377 13.55 20.90 -8.31
C PHE A 377 12.50 19.92 -7.79
N PHE A 378 11.90 19.11 -8.66
CA PHE A 378 10.94 18.09 -8.23
C PHE A 378 11.56 16.91 -7.48
N GLU A 379 12.87 16.68 -7.65
CA GLU A 379 13.63 15.67 -6.89
C GLU A 379 14.08 16.19 -5.52
N SER A 380 14.39 17.49 -5.38
CA SER A 380 15.00 18.07 -4.17
C SER A 380 14.45 19.47 -3.86
N SER A 381 13.33 19.54 -3.13
CA SER A 381 12.62 20.80 -2.79
C SER A 381 12.97 21.38 -1.42
N THR A 382 13.98 20.84 -0.74
CA THR A 382 14.30 21.21 0.65
C THR A 382 15.40 22.28 0.78
N GLN A 383 16.11 22.62 -0.30
CA GLN A 383 17.16 23.65 -0.32
C GLN A 383 16.59 25.09 -0.31
N LYS A 384 17.38 26.08 0.15
CA LYS A 384 17.11 27.51 -0.07
C LYS A 384 17.85 27.95 -1.35
N PHE A 385 17.13 28.60 -2.26
CA PHE A 385 17.69 29.18 -3.48
C PHE A 385 17.85 30.70 -3.33
N ILE A 386 18.69 31.31 -4.17
CA ILE A 386 18.78 32.77 -4.28
C ILE A 386 17.42 33.38 -4.66
N PRO A 387 17.17 34.66 -4.35
CA PRO A 387 15.97 35.36 -4.78
C PRO A 387 15.72 35.22 -6.27
N ASN A 388 14.44 35.17 -6.67
CA ASN A 388 13.97 35.07 -8.05
C ASN A 388 14.35 33.77 -8.81
N PHE A 389 15.32 32.96 -8.39
CA PHE A 389 15.70 31.73 -9.12
C PHE A 389 14.50 30.83 -9.47
N ILE A 390 13.67 30.54 -8.47
CA ILE A 390 12.47 29.71 -8.64
C ILE A 390 11.42 30.39 -9.52
N GLU A 391 11.21 31.70 -9.37
CA GLU A 391 10.25 32.45 -10.18
C GLU A 391 10.72 32.54 -11.64
N THR A 392 12.02 32.68 -11.88
CA THR A 392 12.65 32.70 -13.21
C THR A 392 12.48 31.37 -13.92
N ILE A 393 12.90 30.25 -13.31
CA ILE A 393 12.79 28.94 -13.97
C ILE A 393 11.33 28.58 -14.26
N PHE A 394 10.37 28.98 -13.40
CA PHE A 394 8.94 28.70 -13.57
C PHE A 394 8.13 29.86 -14.20
N LYS A 395 8.74 30.94 -14.69
CA LYS A 395 8.05 32.15 -15.16
C LYS A 395 6.89 31.86 -16.11
N LYS A 396 7.18 31.12 -17.19
CA LYS A 396 6.19 30.71 -18.19
C LYS A 396 5.05 29.84 -17.61
N ASP A 397 5.35 28.98 -16.64
CA ASP A 397 4.33 28.14 -16.00
C ASP A 397 3.42 28.98 -15.10
N ILE A 398 3.98 29.96 -14.39
CA ILE A 398 3.26 30.90 -13.53
C ILE A 398 2.33 31.77 -14.39
N GLU A 399 2.83 32.32 -15.50
CA GLU A 399 2.04 33.10 -16.48
C GLU A 399 0.88 32.28 -17.08
N GLN A 400 1.12 30.99 -17.33
CA GLN A 400 0.08 30.08 -17.84
C GLN A 400 -0.88 29.57 -16.77
N ASN A 401 -0.77 30.05 -15.53
CA ASN A 401 -1.57 29.60 -14.39
C ASN A 401 -1.52 28.06 -14.23
N ASN A 402 -0.31 27.50 -14.27
CA ASN A 402 -0.09 26.07 -14.10
C ASN A 402 -0.31 25.66 -12.63
N ILE A 403 -1.40 24.92 -12.40
CA ILE A 403 -1.89 24.50 -11.08
C ILE A 403 -0.87 23.58 -10.38
N ILE A 404 -0.25 22.65 -11.11
CA ILE A 404 0.71 21.72 -10.52
C ILE A 404 1.95 22.46 -10.03
N ILE A 405 2.40 23.46 -10.79
CA ILE A 405 3.51 24.31 -10.38
C ILE A 405 3.14 25.14 -9.16
N PHE A 406 1.97 25.77 -9.13
CA PHE A 406 1.51 26.47 -7.93
C PHE A 406 1.50 25.58 -6.68
N ARG A 407 0.95 24.36 -6.76
CA ARG A 407 0.99 23.40 -5.63
C ARG A 407 2.42 23.10 -5.17
N LYS A 408 3.35 22.93 -6.10
CA LYS A 408 4.76 22.65 -5.79
C LYS A 408 5.46 23.84 -5.14
N LEU A 409 5.12 25.07 -5.57
CA LEU A 409 5.60 26.29 -4.93
C LEU A 409 5.03 26.46 -3.53
N VAL A 410 3.76 26.13 -3.30
CA VAL A 410 3.16 26.08 -1.96
C VAL A 410 3.94 25.13 -1.05
N ASP A 411 4.19 23.90 -1.51
CA ASP A 411 4.96 22.91 -0.75
C ASP A 411 6.39 23.37 -0.43
N TYR A 412 7.02 24.07 -1.37
CA TYR A 412 8.37 24.59 -1.21
C TYR A 412 8.43 25.75 -0.19
N TYR A 413 7.48 26.69 -0.29
CA TYR A 413 7.48 27.92 0.51
C TYR A 413 6.80 27.78 1.87
N LYS A 414 5.95 26.78 2.13
CA LYS A 414 5.16 26.68 3.38
C LYS A 414 5.96 26.79 4.68
N PHE A 415 7.23 26.34 4.67
CA PHE A 415 8.14 26.43 5.82
C PHE A 415 9.22 27.51 5.67
N LYS A 416 9.32 28.16 4.50
CA LYS A 416 10.39 29.13 4.17
C LYS A 416 9.88 30.57 4.05
N ASN A 417 8.70 30.75 3.46
CA ASN A 417 8.05 32.03 3.26
C ASN A 417 6.53 31.83 3.21
N LYS A 418 5.86 32.08 4.34
CA LYS A 418 4.40 31.88 4.47
C LYS A 418 3.59 32.78 3.53
N LYS A 419 4.05 34.01 3.26
CA LYS A 419 3.37 34.96 2.36
C LYS A 419 3.36 34.46 0.92
N LEU A 420 4.51 33.98 0.41
CA LEU A 420 4.58 33.37 -0.92
C LEU A 420 3.80 32.06 -1.01
N ALA A 421 3.85 31.22 0.02
CA ALA A 421 3.04 30.01 0.06
C ALA A 421 1.55 30.34 -0.05
N GLN A 422 1.07 31.36 0.68
CA GLN A 422 -0.32 31.82 0.59
C GLN A 422 -0.65 32.40 -0.79
N LYS A 423 0.23 33.23 -1.37
CA LYS A 423 0.08 33.79 -2.74
C LYS A 423 -0.15 32.68 -3.77
N TYR A 424 0.72 31.66 -3.79
CA TYR A 424 0.61 30.56 -4.75
C TYR A 424 -0.56 29.63 -4.47
N LEU A 425 -0.97 29.48 -3.21
CA LEU A 425 -2.18 28.73 -2.85
C LEU A 425 -3.44 29.43 -3.41
N THR A 426 -3.55 30.74 -3.22
CA THR A 426 -4.64 31.56 -3.78
C THR A 426 -4.67 31.45 -5.30
N LYS A 427 -3.53 31.60 -5.98
CA LYS A 427 -3.44 31.43 -7.44
C LYS A 427 -3.91 30.05 -7.93
N ALA A 428 -3.58 28.98 -7.20
CA ALA A 428 -4.07 27.64 -7.54
C ALA A 428 -5.59 27.53 -7.41
N ILE A 429 -6.18 28.13 -6.37
CA ILE A 429 -7.62 28.14 -6.14
C ILE A 429 -8.35 28.96 -7.23
N GLU A 430 -7.84 30.14 -7.58
CA GLU A 430 -8.35 30.99 -8.67
C GLU A 430 -8.20 30.35 -10.06
N ALA A 431 -7.23 29.45 -10.21
CA ALA A 431 -7.10 28.59 -11.38
C ALA A 431 -8.13 27.44 -11.41
N GLY A 432 -8.94 27.28 -10.36
CA GLY A 432 -10.02 26.29 -10.25
C GLY A 432 -9.61 24.98 -9.59
N ASP A 433 -8.48 24.96 -8.86
CA ASP A 433 -7.94 23.75 -8.25
C ASP A 433 -8.68 23.31 -6.98
N ILE A 434 -9.42 22.21 -7.09
CA ILE A 434 -10.25 21.66 -6.01
C ILE A 434 -9.41 21.18 -4.82
N LYS A 435 -8.23 20.58 -5.06
CA LYS A 435 -7.37 20.12 -3.96
C LYS A 435 -6.84 21.30 -3.14
N SER A 436 -6.33 22.35 -3.79
CA SER A 436 -5.85 23.55 -3.09
C SER A 436 -6.94 24.19 -2.25
N LYS A 437 -8.19 24.23 -2.74
CA LYS A 437 -9.34 24.71 -1.95
C LYS A 437 -9.58 23.84 -0.71
N PHE A 438 -9.54 22.51 -0.84
CA PHE A 438 -9.60 21.61 0.32
C PHE A 438 -8.42 21.76 1.29
N ASP A 439 -7.20 21.91 0.78
CA ASP A 439 -6.01 22.07 1.60
C ASP A 439 -6.12 23.39 2.41
N GLN A 440 -6.63 24.47 1.81
CA GLN A 440 -6.93 25.71 2.51
C GLN A 440 -7.96 25.52 3.63
N ILE A 441 -9.09 24.86 3.33
CA ILE A 441 -10.13 24.58 4.32
C ILE A 441 -9.56 23.77 5.50
N ASN A 442 -8.84 22.70 5.22
CA ASN A 442 -8.34 21.79 6.26
C ASN A 442 -7.17 22.37 7.07
N LEU A 443 -6.25 23.08 6.41
CA LEU A 443 -5.01 23.56 7.04
C LEU A 443 -5.13 24.95 7.63
N ILE A 444 -6.01 25.80 7.08
CA ILE A 444 -6.17 27.19 7.51
C ILE A 444 -7.48 27.34 8.28
N TYR A 445 -8.61 27.01 7.65
CA TYR A 445 -9.91 27.41 8.20
C TYR A 445 -10.40 26.52 9.35
N LEU A 446 -10.29 25.20 9.24
CA LEU A 446 -10.70 24.30 10.32
C LEU A 446 -9.74 24.36 11.52
N ARG A 447 -8.47 24.78 11.35
CA ARG A 447 -7.53 24.82 12.48
C ARG A 447 -7.82 25.90 13.51
N ARG A 448 -8.53 26.97 13.18
CA ARG A 448 -8.80 28.07 14.12
C ARG A 448 -10.32 28.22 14.32
N HIS A 449 -10.75 28.45 15.56
CA HIS A 449 -12.17 28.68 15.84
C HIS A 449 -12.72 29.88 15.04
N ALA A 450 -11.96 30.98 14.96
CA ALA A 450 -12.33 32.19 14.24
C ALA A 450 -12.60 32.00 12.74
N THR A 451 -12.10 30.92 12.13
CA THR A 451 -12.27 30.65 10.70
C THR A 451 -13.16 29.44 10.42
N LEU A 452 -13.82 28.90 11.45
CA LEU A 452 -14.67 27.72 11.33
C LEU A 452 -15.87 27.97 10.41
N ASN A 453 -16.56 29.10 10.55
CA ASN A 453 -17.71 29.44 9.68
C ASN A 453 -17.28 29.54 8.21
N LYS A 454 -16.14 30.19 7.94
CA LYS A 454 -15.54 30.27 6.59
C LYS A 454 -15.22 28.89 6.01
N ALA A 455 -14.78 27.94 6.86
CA ALA A 455 -14.57 26.55 6.43
C ALA A 455 -15.89 25.89 6.01
N ILE A 456 -16.94 26.06 6.80
CA ILE A 456 -18.26 25.46 6.55
C ILE A 456 -18.89 26.04 5.29
N GLU A 457 -18.86 27.36 5.10
CA GLU A 457 -19.35 28.02 3.88
C GLU A 457 -18.61 27.53 2.64
N ALA A 458 -17.29 27.47 2.68
CA ALA A 458 -16.50 26.97 1.55
C ALA A 458 -16.82 25.48 1.25
N LEU A 459 -17.06 24.65 2.27
CA LEU A 459 -17.49 23.28 2.09
C LEU A 459 -18.92 23.18 1.52
N LYS A 460 -19.84 24.05 1.95
CA LYS A 460 -21.22 24.13 1.42
C LYS A 460 -21.20 24.47 -0.06
N GLU A 461 -20.50 25.53 -0.44
CA GLU A 461 -20.31 25.92 -1.83
C GLU A 461 -19.75 24.77 -2.69
N MET A 462 -18.76 24.04 -2.16
CA MET A 462 -18.22 22.86 -2.85
C MET A 462 -19.26 21.73 -2.96
N SER A 463 -20.05 21.48 -1.91
CA SER A 463 -21.13 20.50 -1.89
C SER A 463 -22.23 20.83 -2.88
N ASP A 464 -22.62 22.10 -2.98
CA ASP A 464 -23.64 22.60 -3.92
C ASP A 464 -23.17 22.49 -5.37
N ASN A 465 -21.87 22.66 -5.60
CA ASN A 465 -21.19 22.34 -6.87
C ASN A 465 -20.98 20.82 -7.09
N GLY A 466 -21.64 19.97 -6.30
CA GLY A 466 -21.65 18.52 -6.44
C GLY A 466 -20.40 17.80 -5.95
N ASN A 467 -19.54 18.43 -5.13
CA ASN A 467 -18.34 17.78 -4.61
C ASN A 467 -18.71 16.79 -3.49
N ILE A 468 -18.52 15.50 -3.76
CA ILE A 468 -18.91 14.43 -2.84
C ILE A 468 -18.05 14.45 -1.56
N LYS A 469 -16.73 14.71 -1.67
CA LYS A 469 -15.85 14.76 -0.50
C LYS A 469 -16.23 15.89 0.45
N ALA A 470 -16.65 17.04 -0.09
CA ALA A 470 -17.08 18.18 0.72
C ALA A 470 -18.41 17.86 1.42
N THR A 471 -19.33 17.25 0.67
CA THR A 471 -20.63 16.78 1.16
C THR A 471 -20.46 15.78 2.30
N MET A 472 -19.62 14.76 2.13
CA MET A 472 -19.28 13.79 3.19
C MET A 472 -18.62 14.48 4.39
N LYS A 473 -17.74 15.45 4.15
CA LYS A 473 -17.09 16.19 5.25
C LYS A 473 -18.08 17.01 6.06
N LEU A 474 -19.07 17.63 5.42
CA LEU A 474 -20.18 18.31 6.11
C LEU A 474 -21.01 17.31 6.91
N ALA A 475 -21.36 16.16 6.32
CA ALA A 475 -22.08 15.10 7.02
C ALA A 475 -21.36 14.67 8.30
N ASP A 476 -20.05 14.41 8.20
CA ASP A 476 -19.22 14.05 9.35
C ASP A 476 -19.13 15.17 10.40
N ILE A 477 -19.00 16.44 9.98
CA ILE A 477 -18.92 17.58 10.92
C ILE A 477 -20.23 17.72 11.70
N PHE A 478 -21.38 17.62 11.02
CA PHE A 478 -22.67 17.81 11.68
C PHE A 478 -23.08 16.58 12.51
N TYR A 479 -22.75 15.35 12.08
CA TYR A 479 -23.16 14.14 12.79
C TYR A 479 -22.13 13.68 13.84
N TYR A 480 -20.86 13.62 13.47
CA TYR A 480 -19.74 13.17 14.32
C TYR A 480 -18.70 14.28 14.51
N PRO A 481 -19.08 15.47 15.04
CA PRO A 481 -18.11 16.54 15.25
C PRO A 481 -16.98 16.06 16.16
N SER A 482 -15.74 16.44 15.81
CA SER A 482 -14.65 16.29 16.76
C SER A 482 -14.94 17.13 18.00
N TYR A 483 -14.30 16.81 19.13
CA TYR A 483 -14.49 17.52 20.40
C TYR A 483 -14.44 19.06 20.25
N LYS A 484 -13.56 19.55 19.38
CA LYS A 484 -13.37 20.98 19.08
C LYS A 484 -14.57 21.65 18.40
N TYR A 485 -15.42 20.90 17.70
CA TYR A 485 -16.58 21.42 16.97
C TYR A 485 -17.89 20.87 17.51
N LYS A 486 -17.91 20.44 18.78
CA LYS A 486 -19.08 19.83 19.42
C LYS A 486 -20.34 20.70 19.29
N GLN A 487 -20.17 22.03 19.30
CA GLN A 487 -21.25 23.01 19.12
C GLN A 487 -21.89 22.99 17.73
N LEU A 488 -21.20 22.46 16.72
CA LEU A 488 -21.75 22.30 15.37
C LEU A 488 -22.60 21.04 15.22
N LYS A 489 -22.79 20.23 16.28
CA LYS A 489 -23.54 18.98 16.17
C LYS A 489 -24.99 19.26 15.74
N ASN A 490 -25.37 18.69 14.60
CA ASN A 490 -26.73 18.67 14.08
C ASN A 490 -26.94 17.33 13.34
N PRO A 491 -27.42 16.28 14.04
CA PRO A 491 -27.57 14.95 13.47
C PRO A 491 -28.48 14.91 12.23
N GLU A 492 -29.59 15.66 12.24
CA GLU A 492 -30.53 15.71 11.12
C GLU A 492 -29.89 16.29 9.86
N LEU A 493 -29.17 17.41 10.00
CA LEU A 493 -28.45 18.02 8.89
C LEU A 493 -27.32 17.10 8.39
N GLY A 494 -26.62 16.42 9.31
CA GLY A 494 -25.63 15.40 8.97
C GLY A 494 -26.20 14.28 8.11
N ILE A 495 -27.38 13.76 8.46
CA ILE A 495 -28.11 12.75 7.69
C ILE A 495 -28.48 13.28 6.29
N LYS A 496 -29.03 14.50 6.19
CA LYS A 496 -29.35 15.13 4.89
C LYS A 496 -28.12 15.23 3.99
N TYR A 497 -26.94 15.52 4.54
CA TYR A 497 -25.70 15.53 3.76
C TYR A 497 -25.23 14.11 3.37
N PHE A 498 -25.41 13.08 4.21
CA PHE A 498 -25.16 11.71 3.79
C PHE A 498 -26.08 11.29 2.63
N GLU A 499 -27.37 11.62 2.68
CA GLU A 499 -28.33 11.39 1.60
C GLU A 499 -27.95 12.15 0.32
N LYS A 500 -27.59 13.43 0.45
CA LYS A 500 -27.05 14.22 -0.67
C LYS A 500 -25.81 13.57 -1.30
N ALA A 501 -24.90 13.02 -0.50
CA ALA A 501 -23.72 12.35 -1.01
C ALA A 501 -24.06 11.10 -1.84
N ILE A 502 -25.09 10.34 -1.46
CA ILE A 502 -25.60 9.19 -2.21
C ILE A 502 -26.15 9.63 -3.57
N ASN A 503 -26.87 10.75 -3.62
CA ASN A 503 -27.43 11.28 -4.87
C ASN A 503 -26.36 11.84 -5.81
N LEU A 504 -25.28 12.40 -5.26
CA LEU A 504 -24.16 12.95 -6.05
C LEU A 504 -23.25 11.86 -6.64
N GLY A 505 -23.25 10.64 -6.11
CA GLY A 505 -22.44 9.54 -6.64
C GLY A 505 -22.40 8.27 -5.80
N ASP A 506 -21.60 7.30 -6.27
CA ASP A 506 -21.50 5.92 -5.76
C ASP A 506 -20.83 5.81 -4.37
N GLU A 507 -21.44 6.41 -3.35
CA GLU A 507 -20.90 6.43 -1.99
C GLU A 507 -21.47 5.29 -1.13
N ILE A 508 -20.88 4.11 -1.32
CA ILE A 508 -20.98 3.00 -0.35
C ILE A 508 -20.62 3.48 1.07
N GLY A 509 -19.77 4.50 1.21
CA GLY A 509 -19.44 5.12 2.49
C GLY A 509 -20.65 5.75 3.18
N ALA A 510 -21.39 6.63 2.48
CA ALA A 510 -22.57 7.28 3.01
C ALA A 510 -23.68 6.29 3.38
N LEU A 511 -23.94 5.31 2.50
CA LEU A 511 -24.88 4.22 2.77
C LEU A 511 -24.50 3.41 4.02
N ASN A 512 -23.21 3.15 4.22
CA ASN A 512 -22.73 2.48 5.42
C ASN A 512 -22.92 3.33 6.68
N SER A 513 -22.68 4.63 6.60
CA SER A 513 -22.94 5.55 7.71
C SER A 513 -24.41 5.53 8.10
N LEU A 514 -25.32 5.68 7.13
CA LEU A 514 -26.76 5.65 7.39
C LEU A 514 -27.23 4.29 7.93
N TYR A 515 -26.77 3.18 7.35
CA TYR A 515 -27.03 1.85 7.92
C TYR A 515 -26.59 1.75 9.38
N ASN A 516 -25.36 2.18 9.70
CA ASN A 516 -24.84 2.11 11.06
C ASN A 516 -25.62 3.01 12.02
N ILE A 517 -26.04 4.20 11.58
CA ILE A 517 -26.84 5.14 12.37
C ILE A 517 -28.17 4.48 12.77
N TYR A 518 -28.93 4.00 11.78
CA TYR A 518 -30.26 3.44 12.02
C TYR A 518 -30.25 2.04 12.66
N SER A 519 -29.13 1.30 12.59
CA SER A 519 -29.00 -0.02 13.26
C SER A 519 -28.45 0.03 14.68
N CYS A 520 -28.04 1.20 15.16
CA CYS A 520 -27.38 1.35 16.46
C CYS A 520 -28.36 1.58 17.61
N LYS A 521 -28.75 0.51 18.31
CA LYS A 521 -29.64 0.59 19.48
C LYS A 521 -29.04 1.35 20.67
N SER A 522 -27.71 1.35 20.80
CA SER A 522 -26.99 1.96 21.94
C SER A 522 -26.43 3.35 21.64
N CYS A 523 -26.79 3.97 20.52
CA CYS A 523 -26.29 5.29 20.15
C CYS A 523 -27.06 6.38 20.91
N LYS A 524 -26.35 7.45 21.29
CA LYS A 524 -26.90 8.52 22.15
C LYS A 524 -28.06 9.28 21.49
N GLU A 525 -28.08 9.31 20.17
CA GLU A 525 -29.05 10.04 19.36
C GLU A 525 -30.43 9.33 19.27
N ASN A 526 -30.55 8.08 19.74
CA ASN A 526 -31.77 7.26 19.69
C ASN A 526 -32.47 7.20 18.31
N LEU A 527 -31.69 7.27 17.22
CA LEU A 527 -32.19 7.18 15.84
C LEU A 527 -32.35 5.73 15.37
N PHE A 528 -32.54 4.78 16.28
CA PHE A 528 -32.64 3.37 15.96
C PHE A 528 -33.94 3.09 15.18
N ASP A 529 -33.81 2.62 13.94
CA ASP A 529 -34.94 2.29 13.07
C ASP A 529 -34.54 1.13 12.14
N LEU A 530 -35.09 -0.06 12.43
CA LEU A 530 -34.77 -1.27 11.67
C LEU A 530 -35.34 -1.26 10.24
N LYS A 531 -36.43 -0.54 9.97
CA LYS A 531 -37.00 -0.43 8.61
C LYS A 531 -36.06 0.42 7.75
N LYS A 532 -35.60 1.57 8.26
CA LYS A 532 -34.59 2.39 7.57
C LYS A 532 -33.25 1.67 7.45
N ALA A 533 -32.79 0.99 8.50
CA ALA A 533 -31.56 0.20 8.42
C ALA A 533 -31.65 -0.89 7.33
N LYS A 534 -32.78 -1.60 7.23
CA LYS A 534 -33.02 -2.57 6.17
C LYS A 534 -33.01 -1.92 4.79
N HIS A 535 -33.69 -0.79 4.61
CA HIS A 535 -33.68 -0.03 3.36
C HIS A 535 -32.25 0.33 2.90
N TYR A 536 -31.40 0.84 3.80
CA TYR A 536 -30.01 1.14 3.47
C TYR A 536 -29.17 -0.12 3.18
N ALA A 537 -29.47 -1.25 3.84
CA ALA A 537 -28.85 -2.54 3.52
C ALA A 537 -29.26 -3.03 2.11
N GLU A 538 -30.51 -2.79 1.69
CA GLU A 538 -31.00 -3.09 0.34
C GLU A 538 -30.27 -2.24 -0.72
N LEU A 539 -30.13 -0.94 -0.49
CA LEU A 539 -29.35 -0.06 -1.37
C LEU A 539 -27.88 -0.48 -1.46
N LEU A 540 -27.25 -0.86 -0.33
CA LEU A 540 -25.88 -1.41 -0.32
C LEU A 540 -25.79 -2.70 -1.16
N ALA A 541 -26.77 -3.60 -1.04
CA ALA A 541 -26.84 -4.85 -1.79
C ALA A 541 -27.05 -4.60 -3.29
N GLN A 542 -27.89 -3.63 -3.67
CA GLN A 542 -28.09 -3.22 -5.07
C GLN A 542 -26.79 -2.68 -5.69
N LYS A 543 -25.94 -1.99 -4.92
CA LYS A 543 -24.58 -1.61 -5.32
C LYS A 543 -23.58 -2.77 -5.32
N GLY A 544 -24.04 -3.99 -5.04
CA GLY A 544 -23.23 -5.19 -4.95
C GLY A 544 -22.30 -5.21 -3.73
N SER A 545 -22.61 -4.51 -2.64
CA SER A 545 -21.77 -4.55 -1.45
C SER A 545 -21.88 -5.89 -0.73
N SER A 546 -20.73 -6.48 -0.40
CA SER A 546 -20.66 -7.70 0.41
C SER A 546 -21.23 -7.48 1.81
N LYS A 547 -21.08 -6.28 2.37
CA LYS A 547 -21.72 -5.91 3.65
C LYS A 547 -23.24 -5.81 3.50
N GLY A 548 -23.75 -5.14 2.47
CA GLY A 548 -25.19 -5.05 2.20
C GLY A 548 -25.83 -6.44 2.11
N TYR A 549 -25.26 -7.34 1.29
CA TYR A 549 -25.71 -8.72 1.21
C TYR A 549 -25.63 -9.47 2.56
N PHE A 550 -24.59 -9.26 3.35
CA PHE A 550 -24.47 -9.90 4.66
C PHE A 550 -25.54 -9.43 5.65
N GLU A 551 -25.80 -8.12 5.72
CA GLU A 551 -26.81 -7.58 6.63
C GLU A 551 -28.22 -7.98 6.21
N LEU A 552 -28.53 -8.02 4.90
CA LEU A 552 -29.80 -8.61 4.42
C LEU A 552 -29.93 -10.07 4.80
N GLY A 553 -28.86 -10.85 4.67
CA GLY A 553 -28.82 -12.23 5.13
C GLY A 553 -29.21 -12.35 6.60
N LYS A 554 -28.70 -11.45 7.47
CA LYS A 554 -29.07 -11.39 8.89
C LYS A 554 -30.53 -11.00 9.13
N PHE A 555 -31.07 -10.02 8.40
CA PHE A 555 -32.49 -9.64 8.52
C PHE A 555 -33.40 -10.85 8.30
N TYR A 556 -33.15 -11.63 7.24
CA TYR A 556 -33.91 -12.85 6.96
C TYR A 556 -33.59 -14.00 7.93
N TYR A 557 -32.34 -14.13 8.38
CA TYR A 557 -31.93 -15.18 9.31
C TYR A 557 -32.61 -15.06 10.69
N TYR A 558 -32.67 -13.84 11.22
CA TYR A 558 -33.26 -13.54 12.52
C TYR A 558 -34.75 -13.18 12.46
N GLY A 559 -35.29 -12.89 11.26
CA GLY A 559 -36.67 -12.38 11.12
C GLY A 559 -36.84 -10.95 11.66
N VAL A 560 -35.79 -10.14 11.59
CA VAL A 560 -35.83 -8.74 12.07
C VAL A 560 -36.45 -7.89 10.96
N ALA A 561 -37.40 -7.00 11.30
CA ALA A 561 -38.10 -6.15 10.33
C ALA A 561 -38.70 -6.94 9.14
N GLY A 562 -39.31 -8.08 9.42
CA GLY A 562 -39.93 -8.99 8.46
C GLY A 562 -40.14 -10.39 9.03
N LYS A 563 -40.41 -11.38 8.17
CA LYS A 563 -40.49 -12.79 8.56
C LYS A 563 -39.14 -13.48 8.40
N LYS A 564 -38.85 -14.45 9.27
CA LYS A 564 -37.68 -15.32 9.16
C LYS A 564 -37.75 -16.17 7.89
N ASP A 565 -36.69 -16.17 7.09
CA ASP A 565 -36.58 -16.93 5.84
C ASP A 565 -35.13 -17.40 5.65
N LEU A 566 -34.85 -18.66 5.99
CA LEU A 566 -33.49 -19.18 5.95
C LEU A 566 -32.98 -19.40 4.52
N ASN A 567 -33.86 -19.62 3.55
CA ASN A 567 -33.46 -19.78 2.15
C ASN A 567 -33.02 -18.46 1.54
N LYS A 568 -33.74 -17.37 1.80
CA LYS A 568 -33.29 -16.01 1.44
C LYS A 568 -32.00 -15.65 2.18
N ALA A 569 -31.91 -15.96 3.48
CA ALA A 569 -30.68 -15.74 4.24
C ALA A 569 -29.47 -16.44 3.59
N LYS A 570 -29.61 -17.71 3.21
CA LYS A 570 -28.60 -18.49 2.50
C LYS A 570 -28.19 -17.82 1.18
N GLU A 571 -29.14 -17.39 0.37
CA GLU A 571 -28.87 -16.73 -0.91
C GLU A 571 -28.03 -15.46 -0.72
N TYR A 572 -28.44 -14.58 0.21
CA TYR A 572 -27.74 -13.34 0.51
C TYR A 572 -26.36 -13.57 1.13
N PHE A 573 -26.22 -14.53 2.05
CA PHE A 573 -24.91 -14.92 2.57
C PHE A 573 -24.02 -15.49 1.46
N GLN A 574 -24.55 -16.27 0.51
CA GLN A 574 -23.77 -16.76 -0.63
C GLN A 574 -23.28 -15.62 -1.53
N LYS A 575 -24.13 -14.64 -1.84
CA LYS A 575 -23.74 -13.43 -2.59
C LYS A 575 -22.61 -12.66 -1.86
N SER A 576 -22.70 -12.54 -0.53
CA SER A 576 -21.67 -11.92 0.30
C SER A 576 -20.36 -12.73 0.34
N ALA A 577 -20.44 -14.05 0.47
CA ALA A 577 -19.30 -14.96 0.50
C ALA A 577 -18.54 -14.98 -0.83
N ASN A 578 -19.24 -14.89 -1.96
CA ASN A 578 -18.66 -14.77 -3.31
C ASN A 578 -17.85 -13.48 -3.50
N LEU A 579 -18.07 -12.47 -2.65
CA LEU A 579 -17.29 -11.24 -2.56
C LEU A 579 -16.24 -11.28 -1.43
N TYR A 580 -15.95 -12.47 -0.91
CA TYR A 580 -14.92 -12.73 0.11
C TYR A 580 -15.23 -12.05 1.44
N ASN A 581 -16.50 -11.98 1.83
CA ASN A 581 -16.87 -11.64 3.20
C ASN A 581 -16.64 -12.87 4.11
N PRO A 582 -15.62 -12.86 4.98
CA PRO A 582 -15.32 -13.97 5.88
C PRO A 582 -16.49 -14.35 6.81
N ARG A 583 -17.30 -13.37 7.23
CA ARG A 583 -18.42 -13.62 8.16
C ARG A 583 -19.55 -14.39 7.49
N ALA A 584 -19.79 -14.13 6.21
CA ALA A 584 -20.82 -14.86 5.46
C ALA A 584 -20.48 -16.36 5.33
N TYR A 585 -19.20 -16.72 5.25
CA TYR A 585 -18.77 -18.12 5.27
C TYR A 585 -19.10 -18.82 6.60
N TYR A 586 -18.96 -18.12 7.72
CA TYR A 586 -19.35 -18.65 9.03
C TYR A 586 -20.86 -18.93 9.07
N GLU A 587 -21.69 -17.95 8.71
CA GLU A 587 -23.16 -18.10 8.73
C GLU A 587 -23.64 -19.20 7.77
N LEU A 588 -23.06 -19.29 6.56
CA LEU A 588 -23.34 -20.40 5.64
C LEU A 588 -22.96 -21.75 6.24
N GLY A 589 -21.80 -21.84 6.90
CA GLY A 589 -21.39 -23.05 7.58
C GLY A 589 -22.39 -23.49 8.65
N LEU A 590 -22.90 -22.54 9.45
CA LEU A 590 -23.91 -22.81 10.48
C LEU A 590 -25.23 -23.34 9.90
N LEU A 591 -25.68 -22.83 8.74
CA LEU A 591 -26.93 -23.28 8.10
C LEU A 591 -26.93 -24.76 7.69
N PHE A 592 -25.74 -25.33 7.46
CA PHE A 592 -25.55 -26.74 7.10
C PHE A 592 -25.01 -27.59 8.26
N TYR A 593 -24.62 -26.98 9.39
CA TYR A 593 -23.95 -27.66 10.48
C TYR A 593 -24.95 -28.39 11.40
N LYS A 594 -24.74 -29.70 11.61
CA LYS A 594 -25.63 -30.53 12.44
C LYS A 594 -25.88 -29.97 13.86
N ASN A 595 -24.84 -29.40 14.47
CA ASN A 595 -24.89 -28.88 15.85
C ASN A 595 -25.37 -27.41 15.92
N SER A 596 -25.76 -26.80 14.79
CA SER A 596 -26.38 -25.48 14.78
C SER A 596 -27.83 -25.54 15.24
N LYS A 597 -28.25 -24.51 16.00
CA LYS A 597 -29.65 -24.31 16.41
C LYS A 597 -30.55 -23.85 15.25
N VAL A 598 -29.97 -23.33 14.17
CA VAL A 598 -30.69 -22.83 13.00
C VAL A 598 -30.07 -23.45 11.75
N LYS A 599 -30.81 -24.35 11.09
CA LYS A 599 -30.33 -25.15 9.95
C LYS A 599 -31.44 -25.34 8.92
N ILE A 600 -31.07 -25.45 7.66
CA ILE A 600 -32.01 -25.72 6.54
C ILE A 600 -32.02 -27.22 6.25
N LYS A 601 -30.86 -27.75 5.85
CA LYS A 601 -30.61 -29.17 5.61
C LYS A 601 -29.19 -29.46 6.07
N VAL A 602 -29.01 -30.48 6.90
CA VAL A 602 -27.68 -30.84 7.39
C VAL A 602 -26.81 -31.33 6.23
N ASP A 603 -25.63 -30.72 6.07
CA ASP A 603 -24.62 -31.10 5.10
C ASP A 603 -23.23 -30.77 5.68
N ASN A 604 -22.69 -31.74 6.43
CA ASN A 604 -21.43 -31.56 7.16
C ASN A 604 -20.24 -31.31 6.23
N LYS A 605 -20.26 -31.82 4.99
CA LYS A 605 -19.21 -31.57 3.99
C LYS A 605 -19.22 -30.10 3.56
N LYS A 606 -20.39 -29.54 3.26
CA LYS A 606 -20.52 -28.10 2.95
C LYS A 606 -20.19 -27.22 4.14
N ALA A 607 -20.65 -27.56 5.34
CA ALA A 607 -20.31 -26.82 6.55
C ALA A 607 -18.79 -26.72 6.73
N LEU A 608 -18.09 -27.87 6.62
CA LEU A 608 -16.63 -27.92 6.70
C LEU A 608 -15.95 -27.08 5.60
N GLU A 609 -16.46 -27.12 4.36
CA GLU A 609 -15.93 -26.32 3.26
C GLU A 609 -16.04 -24.82 3.55
N TYR A 610 -17.21 -24.35 3.97
CA TYR A 610 -17.43 -22.94 4.28
C TYR A 610 -16.58 -22.47 5.46
N PHE A 611 -16.51 -23.24 6.56
CA PHE A 611 -15.64 -22.90 7.68
C PHE A 611 -14.16 -22.85 7.28
N LYS A 612 -13.69 -23.79 6.44
CA LYS A 612 -12.31 -23.75 5.90
C LYS A 612 -12.07 -22.50 5.05
N LYS A 613 -13.02 -22.09 4.19
CA LYS A 613 -12.91 -20.86 3.37
C LYS A 613 -12.85 -19.62 4.25
N GLY A 614 -13.73 -19.50 5.25
CA GLY A 614 -13.71 -18.39 6.21
C GLY A 614 -12.43 -18.34 7.03
N ALA A 615 -11.92 -19.50 7.48
CA ALA A 615 -10.67 -19.60 8.23
C ALA A 615 -9.44 -19.19 7.40
N LYS A 616 -9.39 -19.55 6.11
CA LYS A 616 -8.35 -19.07 5.16
C LYS A 616 -8.38 -17.55 4.98
N LEU A 617 -9.56 -16.93 5.09
CA LEU A 617 -9.73 -15.48 5.12
C LEU A 617 -9.52 -14.86 6.52
N LYS A 618 -8.87 -15.61 7.43
CA LYS A 618 -8.53 -15.20 8.80
C LYS A 618 -9.74 -14.77 9.63
N ASN A 619 -10.93 -15.31 9.35
CA ASN A 619 -12.12 -15.05 10.16
C ASN A 619 -11.96 -15.65 11.56
N TYR A 620 -12.28 -14.88 12.59
CA TYR A 620 -12.18 -15.34 13.97
C TYR A 620 -13.06 -16.55 14.24
N ASP A 621 -14.37 -16.43 13.97
CA ASP A 621 -15.38 -17.44 14.28
C ASP A 621 -15.14 -18.76 13.53
N CYS A 622 -14.73 -18.68 12.26
CA CYS A 622 -14.35 -19.85 11.48
C CYS A 622 -13.08 -20.52 12.00
N ASN A 623 -12.07 -19.77 12.45
CA ASN A 623 -10.88 -20.41 13.04
C ASN A 623 -11.21 -21.04 14.39
N LEU A 624 -12.05 -20.40 15.20
CA LEU A 624 -12.52 -20.94 16.47
C LEU A 624 -13.27 -22.26 16.27
N ILE A 625 -14.32 -22.26 15.43
CA ILE A 625 -15.12 -23.47 15.20
C ILE A 625 -14.30 -24.57 14.52
N MET A 626 -13.36 -24.24 13.63
CA MET A 626 -12.46 -25.24 13.04
C MET A 626 -11.54 -25.88 14.09
N GLY A 627 -11.04 -25.09 15.04
CA GLY A 627 -10.29 -25.60 16.17
C GLY A 627 -11.14 -26.53 17.04
N ASP A 628 -12.36 -26.14 17.38
CA ASP A 628 -13.31 -26.96 18.13
C ASP A 628 -13.67 -28.26 17.41
N ILE A 629 -13.88 -28.20 16.09
CA ILE A 629 -14.18 -29.37 15.25
C ILE A 629 -13.04 -30.39 15.34
N TYR A 630 -11.78 -29.95 15.20
CA TYR A 630 -10.64 -30.86 15.32
C TYR A 630 -10.39 -31.30 16.75
N LEU A 631 -10.66 -30.48 17.76
CA LEU A 631 -10.49 -30.87 19.15
C LEU A 631 -11.50 -31.96 19.56
N LYS A 632 -12.76 -31.82 19.13
CA LYS A 632 -13.87 -32.69 19.53
C LYS A 632 -14.13 -33.85 18.56
N GLY A 633 -13.61 -33.77 17.32
CA GLY A 633 -13.83 -34.79 16.29
C GLY A 633 -15.21 -34.67 15.62
N TYR A 634 -15.66 -33.45 15.34
CA TYR A 634 -16.95 -33.20 14.69
C TYR A 634 -16.84 -33.28 13.15
N LEU A 635 -18.00 -33.29 12.48
CA LEU A 635 -18.11 -33.34 11.01
C LEU A 635 -17.39 -34.56 10.37
N ASN A 636 -17.37 -35.69 11.07
CA ASN A 636 -16.70 -36.94 10.66
C ASN A 636 -15.18 -36.78 10.48
N LEU A 637 -14.56 -35.83 11.20
CA LEU A 637 -13.12 -35.69 11.27
C LEU A 637 -12.58 -36.35 12.54
N GLN A 638 -11.41 -36.98 12.42
CA GLN A 638 -10.69 -37.50 13.58
C GLN A 638 -10.21 -36.34 14.48
N LYS A 639 -10.22 -36.60 15.79
CA LYS A 639 -9.68 -35.67 16.78
C LYS A 639 -8.20 -35.42 16.49
N SER A 640 -7.78 -34.16 16.52
CA SER A 640 -6.39 -33.78 16.31
C SER A 640 -6.08 -32.48 17.06
N LYS A 641 -5.47 -32.63 18.24
CA LYS A 641 -5.03 -31.51 19.08
C LYS A 641 -4.08 -30.57 18.32
N SER A 642 -3.11 -31.12 17.57
CA SER A 642 -2.18 -30.32 16.77
C SER A 642 -2.87 -29.49 15.69
N LYS A 643 -3.84 -30.06 14.95
CA LYS A 643 -4.63 -29.30 13.97
C LYS A 643 -5.48 -28.24 14.67
N ALA A 644 -6.14 -28.56 15.78
CA ALA A 644 -6.92 -27.59 16.55
C ALA A 644 -6.06 -26.39 16.97
N ILE A 645 -4.88 -26.64 17.53
CA ILE A 645 -3.91 -25.63 17.90
C ILE A 645 -3.53 -24.76 16.70
N SER A 646 -3.26 -25.34 15.53
CA SER A 646 -2.92 -24.55 14.34
C SER A 646 -4.02 -23.55 13.90
N TYR A 647 -5.29 -23.82 14.21
CA TYR A 647 -6.38 -22.87 13.99
C TYR A 647 -6.45 -21.83 15.12
N TYR A 648 -6.26 -22.26 16.36
CA TYR A 648 -6.25 -21.38 17.53
C TYR A 648 -5.10 -20.37 17.51
N GLU A 649 -3.90 -20.77 17.08
CA GLU A 649 -2.75 -19.89 16.90
C GLU A 649 -3.05 -18.67 16.03
N LYS A 650 -3.90 -18.85 15.00
CA LYS A 650 -4.27 -17.77 14.06
C LYS A 650 -5.11 -16.68 14.71
N ILE A 651 -5.72 -16.96 15.87
CA ILE A 651 -6.65 -16.05 16.57
C ILE A 651 -6.29 -15.82 18.04
N ALA A 652 -5.23 -16.44 18.55
CA ALA A 652 -4.77 -16.33 19.94
C ALA A 652 -4.56 -14.88 20.39
N TYR A 653 -4.09 -14.00 19.50
CA TYR A 653 -3.90 -12.57 19.83
C TYR A 653 -5.20 -11.80 20.12
N LEU A 654 -6.37 -12.37 19.77
CA LEU A 654 -7.70 -11.81 20.04
C LEU A 654 -8.38 -12.43 21.25
N ASN A 655 -7.92 -13.59 21.72
CA ASN A 655 -8.54 -14.35 22.80
C ASN A 655 -7.47 -14.88 23.76
N LYS A 656 -7.44 -14.31 24.97
CA LYS A 656 -6.43 -14.59 25.98
C LYS A 656 -6.50 -16.02 26.51
N ASP A 657 -7.70 -16.58 26.67
CA ASP A 657 -7.88 -17.95 27.15
C ASP A 657 -7.39 -18.94 26.09
N LEU A 658 -7.63 -18.62 24.82
CA LEU A 658 -7.12 -19.40 23.72
C LEU A 658 -5.59 -19.32 23.60
N ALA A 659 -5.02 -18.13 23.79
CA ALA A 659 -3.56 -17.96 23.86
C ALA A 659 -2.96 -18.78 25.00
N PHE A 660 -3.61 -18.80 26.17
CA PHE A 660 -3.19 -19.62 27.31
C PHE A 660 -3.21 -21.11 26.95
N TYR A 661 -4.31 -21.59 26.36
CA TYR A 661 -4.43 -22.99 25.92
C TYR A 661 -3.36 -23.39 24.89
N VAL A 662 -3.08 -22.50 23.93
CA VAL A 662 -2.01 -22.71 22.93
C VAL A 662 -0.63 -22.74 23.59
N ALA A 663 -0.36 -21.86 24.56
CA ALA A 663 0.89 -21.87 25.29
C ALA A 663 1.09 -23.19 26.05
N TYR A 664 0.04 -23.66 26.73
CA TYR A 664 0.08 -24.90 27.50
C TYR A 664 0.33 -26.13 26.63
N TYR A 665 -0.20 -26.16 25.40
CA TYR A 665 0.16 -27.19 24.41
C TYR A 665 1.65 -27.17 24.06
N TYR A 666 2.24 -25.99 23.92
CA TYR A 666 3.66 -25.87 23.63
C TYR A 666 4.56 -26.29 24.81
N VAL A 667 4.12 -26.07 26.05
CA VAL A 667 4.80 -26.56 27.26
C VAL A 667 4.74 -28.08 27.36
N ASN A 668 3.55 -28.67 27.19
CA ASN A 668 3.33 -30.06 27.56
C ASN A 668 3.56 -31.03 26.41
N ASP A 669 3.04 -30.73 25.23
CA ASP A 669 3.04 -31.66 24.10
C ASP A 669 4.24 -31.46 23.17
N LYS A 670 4.72 -30.22 23.01
CA LYS A 670 5.82 -29.90 22.07
C LYS A 670 7.15 -29.57 22.74
N LYS A 671 7.14 -29.24 24.04
CA LYS A 671 8.31 -28.77 24.79
C LYS A 671 9.02 -27.58 24.11
N ASP A 672 8.28 -26.76 23.37
CA ASP A 672 8.77 -25.54 22.71
C ASP A 672 8.49 -24.34 23.61
N TYR A 673 9.35 -24.17 24.61
CA TYR A 673 9.20 -23.13 25.63
C TYR A 673 9.28 -21.71 25.05
N LYS A 674 9.99 -21.54 23.93
CA LYS A 674 10.08 -20.24 23.24
C LYS A 674 8.73 -19.82 22.67
N LYS A 675 8.01 -20.74 22.03
CA LYS A 675 6.63 -20.49 21.59
C LYS A 675 5.68 -20.38 22.77
N ALA A 676 5.84 -21.21 23.81
CA ALA A 676 5.02 -21.10 25.02
C ALA A 676 5.11 -19.71 25.64
N ALA A 677 6.33 -19.17 25.85
CA ALA A 677 6.54 -17.82 26.37
C ALA A 677 5.84 -16.75 25.51
N LYS A 678 5.96 -16.88 24.18
CA LYS A 678 5.25 -15.98 23.25
C LYS A 678 3.74 -16.02 23.46
N TYR A 679 3.11 -17.19 23.56
CA TYR A 679 1.66 -17.28 23.72
C TYR A 679 1.20 -16.96 25.15
N PHE A 680 1.95 -17.30 26.19
CA PHE A 680 1.66 -16.84 27.56
C PHE A 680 1.68 -15.31 27.65
N SER A 681 2.62 -14.64 26.96
CA SER A 681 2.63 -13.16 26.88
C SER A 681 1.37 -12.59 26.20
N MET A 682 0.75 -13.31 25.26
CA MET A 682 -0.53 -12.93 24.64
C MET A 682 -1.72 -13.22 25.57
N SER A 683 -1.58 -14.19 26.47
CA SER A 683 -2.61 -14.59 27.42
C SER A 683 -2.73 -13.70 28.65
N LEU A 684 -1.82 -12.73 28.84
CA LEU A 684 -1.76 -11.87 30.02
C LEU A 684 -3.11 -11.17 30.28
N ASN A 685 -3.82 -11.68 31.27
CA ASN A 685 -5.19 -11.28 31.61
C ASN A 685 -5.20 -10.56 32.95
N ARG A 686 -5.77 -9.34 32.97
CA ARG A 686 -5.91 -8.51 34.17
C ARG A 686 -6.91 -9.08 35.18
N LYS A 687 -7.62 -10.17 34.86
CA LYS A 687 -8.62 -10.77 35.75
C LYS A 687 -8.19 -12.05 36.45
N THR A 688 -7.22 -12.81 35.90
CA THR A 688 -6.95 -14.18 36.37
C THR A 688 -5.51 -14.44 36.82
N GLY A 689 -4.53 -13.59 36.46
CA GLY A 689 -3.13 -13.77 36.88
C GLY A 689 -2.40 -14.97 36.25
N LYS A 690 -3.09 -16.02 35.79
CA LYS A 690 -2.52 -17.30 35.31
C LYS A 690 -1.41 -17.16 34.28
N GLY A 691 -1.62 -16.35 33.23
CA GLY A 691 -0.60 -16.13 32.21
C GLY A 691 0.66 -15.44 32.73
N TYR A 692 0.53 -14.62 33.78
CA TYR A 692 1.68 -13.99 34.44
C TYR A 692 2.50 -15.00 35.23
N PHE A 693 1.84 -15.90 35.98
CA PHE A 693 2.51 -16.96 36.73
C PHE A 693 3.33 -17.87 35.81
N GLU A 694 2.71 -18.39 34.74
CA GLU A 694 3.38 -19.29 33.80
C GLU A 694 4.57 -18.61 33.09
N LEU A 695 4.40 -17.34 32.70
CA LEU A 695 5.48 -16.59 32.08
C LEU A 695 6.61 -16.30 33.08
N ALA A 696 6.29 -16.00 34.34
CA ALA A 696 7.27 -15.81 35.42
C ALA A 696 8.12 -17.07 35.60
N TYR A 697 7.49 -18.24 35.63
CA TYR A 697 8.18 -19.52 35.75
C TYR A 697 9.17 -19.76 34.61
N LEU A 698 8.81 -19.39 33.37
CA LEU A 698 9.74 -19.48 32.23
C LEU A 698 10.95 -18.54 32.37
N TYR A 699 10.74 -17.31 32.85
CA TYR A 699 11.83 -16.35 33.10
C TYR A 699 12.73 -16.76 34.28
N GLU A 700 12.15 -17.30 35.34
CA GLU A 700 12.87 -17.76 36.53
C GLU A 700 13.86 -18.88 36.18
N ASN A 701 13.46 -19.77 35.28
CA ASN A 701 14.22 -20.97 34.91
C ASN A 701 14.94 -20.87 33.55
N GLY A 702 14.83 -19.73 32.85
CA GLY A 702 15.45 -19.54 31.52
C GLY A 702 14.88 -20.46 30.43
N LEU A 703 13.62 -20.89 30.55
CA LEU A 703 12.99 -21.85 29.64
C LEU A 703 12.45 -21.12 28.41
N GLY A 704 13.18 -21.19 27.29
CA GLY A 704 12.78 -20.58 26.02
C GLY A 704 12.86 -19.04 25.99
N VAL A 705 13.32 -18.44 27.07
CA VAL A 705 13.65 -17.01 27.24
C VAL A 705 14.99 -16.90 27.97
N LYS A 706 15.68 -15.75 27.85
CA LYS A 706 16.86 -15.49 28.67
C LYS A 706 16.41 -15.45 30.14
N GLN A 707 17.10 -16.18 31.01
CA GLN A 707 16.80 -16.21 32.44
C GLN A 707 16.89 -14.78 33.01
N ASP A 708 15.85 -14.38 33.73
CA ASP A 708 15.76 -13.09 34.41
C ASP A 708 14.85 -13.25 35.64
N VAL A 709 15.48 -13.48 36.78
CA VAL A 709 14.77 -13.80 38.02
C VAL A 709 14.05 -12.57 38.57
N LEU A 710 14.63 -11.37 38.41
CA LEU A 710 13.96 -10.12 38.76
C LEU A 710 12.68 -9.91 37.94
N GLN A 711 12.75 -10.13 36.62
CA GLN A 711 11.57 -10.06 35.76
C GLN A 711 10.51 -11.11 36.13
N ALA A 712 10.94 -12.30 36.54
CA ALA A 712 10.05 -13.34 37.06
C ALA A 712 9.33 -12.91 38.35
N VAL A 713 10.05 -12.35 39.33
CA VAL A 713 9.45 -11.82 40.57
C VAL A 713 8.38 -10.75 40.26
N GLN A 714 8.66 -9.83 39.33
CA GLN A 714 7.67 -8.83 38.89
C GLN A 714 6.42 -9.46 38.28
N PHE A 715 6.56 -10.58 37.56
CA PHE A 715 5.41 -11.28 36.99
C PHE A 715 4.66 -12.13 38.02
N TYR A 716 5.34 -12.77 38.97
CA TYR A 716 4.70 -13.44 40.10
C TYR A 716 3.93 -12.44 40.97
N ASP A 717 4.49 -11.26 41.24
CA ASP A 717 3.82 -10.20 42.00
C ASP A 717 2.56 -9.70 41.27
N LYS A 718 2.62 -9.56 39.94
CA LYS A 718 1.43 -9.30 39.12
C LYS A 718 0.40 -10.43 39.18
N ALA A 719 0.82 -11.69 39.18
CA ALA A 719 -0.10 -12.82 39.32
C ALA A 719 -0.82 -12.78 40.68
N TYR A 720 -0.07 -12.54 41.76
CA TYR A 720 -0.60 -12.43 43.11
C TYR A 720 -1.53 -11.21 43.28
N SER A 721 -1.11 -10.01 42.85
CA SER A 721 -1.93 -8.80 42.99
C SER A 721 -3.27 -8.89 42.25
N LEU A 722 -3.31 -9.54 41.09
CA LEU A 722 -4.52 -9.66 40.27
C LEU A 722 -5.47 -10.76 40.73
N ALA A 723 -4.96 -11.87 41.28
CA ALA A 723 -5.77 -13.07 41.54
C ALA A 723 -5.59 -13.68 42.94
N LYS A 724 -4.79 -13.04 43.81
CA LYS A 724 -4.36 -13.58 45.12
C LYS A 724 -3.78 -14.98 45.00
N ASP A 725 -3.04 -15.22 43.93
CA ASP A 725 -2.39 -16.49 43.64
C ASP A 725 -1.32 -16.80 44.70
N LYS A 726 -1.67 -17.68 45.64
CA LYS A 726 -0.80 -18.08 46.74
C LYS A 726 0.46 -18.82 46.26
N GLN A 727 0.43 -19.49 45.11
CA GLN A 727 1.61 -20.14 44.56
C GLN A 727 2.60 -19.09 44.04
N ALA A 728 2.10 -18.02 43.43
CA ALA A 728 2.93 -16.89 43.00
C ALA A 728 3.61 -16.21 44.20
N ALA A 729 2.85 -15.91 45.25
CA ALA A 729 3.38 -15.34 46.49
C ALA A 729 4.41 -16.27 47.16
N PHE A 730 4.17 -17.59 47.13
CA PHE A 730 5.13 -18.58 47.64
C PHE A 730 6.44 -18.58 46.84
N LYS A 731 6.37 -18.48 45.50
CA LYS A 731 7.57 -18.38 44.65
C LYS A 731 8.37 -17.11 44.93
N ILE A 732 7.72 -15.98 45.19
CA ILE A 732 8.40 -14.75 45.62
C ILE A 732 9.11 -14.98 46.96
N ALA A 733 8.42 -15.58 47.94
CA ALA A 733 8.99 -15.88 49.25
C ALA A 733 10.22 -16.80 49.14
N GLU A 734 10.15 -17.83 48.31
CA GLU A 734 11.24 -18.78 48.06
C GLU A 734 12.47 -18.07 47.44
N ILE A 735 12.26 -17.26 46.40
CA ILE A 735 13.33 -16.50 45.74
C ILE A 735 14.01 -15.53 46.73
N LEU A 736 13.24 -14.84 47.58
CA LEU A 736 13.80 -13.91 48.57
C LEU A 736 14.46 -14.62 49.76
N HIS A 737 13.96 -15.79 50.16
CA HIS A 737 14.52 -16.59 51.26
C HIS A 737 15.94 -17.06 50.91
N TYR A 738 16.12 -17.63 49.72
CA TYR A 738 17.41 -18.21 49.34
C TYR A 738 18.31 -17.23 48.57
N GLY A 739 17.73 -16.20 47.94
CA GLY A 739 18.40 -15.46 46.88
C GLY A 739 18.52 -16.32 45.62
N LYS A 740 18.18 -15.76 44.45
CA LYS A 740 18.24 -16.52 43.19
C LYS A 740 18.58 -15.60 42.01
N GLY A 741 19.58 -16.00 41.22
CA GLY A 741 20.04 -15.22 40.07
C GLY A 741 20.46 -13.81 40.47
N ASN A 742 19.84 -12.79 39.87
CA ASN A 742 20.09 -11.37 40.13
C ASN A 742 19.27 -10.78 41.30
N VAL A 743 18.52 -11.61 42.04
CA VAL A 743 17.74 -11.17 43.20
C VAL A 743 18.47 -11.59 44.49
N PRO A 744 18.95 -10.65 45.31
CA PRO A 744 19.65 -10.98 46.54
C PRO A 744 18.70 -11.57 47.60
N LYS A 745 19.27 -12.35 48.52
CA LYS A 745 18.57 -12.87 49.69
C LYS A 745 18.05 -11.71 50.56
N ARG A 746 16.77 -11.76 50.93
CA ARG A 746 16.04 -10.76 51.74
C ARG A 746 15.10 -11.47 52.71
N VAL A 747 15.66 -11.95 53.81
CA VAL A 747 14.95 -12.80 54.79
C VAL A 747 13.70 -12.11 55.37
N ASP A 748 13.78 -10.82 55.70
CA ASP A 748 12.64 -10.10 56.29
C ASP A 748 11.43 -10.02 55.34
N LEU A 749 11.69 -9.74 54.06
CA LEU A 749 10.66 -9.72 53.03
C LEU A 749 10.13 -11.13 52.75
N ALA A 750 10.99 -12.14 52.77
CA ALA A 750 10.57 -13.53 52.64
C ALA A 750 9.62 -13.96 53.77
N LYS A 751 9.92 -13.60 55.04
CA LYS A 751 9.03 -13.82 56.19
C LYS A 751 7.65 -13.17 55.98
N GLN A 752 7.62 -11.92 55.49
CA GLN A 752 6.36 -11.23 55.17
C GLN A 752 5.56 -11.98 54.10
N TRP A 753 6.20 -12.42 53.02
CA TRP A 753 5.52 -13.16 51.96
C TRP A 753 5.06 -14.56 52.41
N TYR A 754 5.83 -15.30 53.22
CA TYR A 754 5.36 -16.58 53.78
C TYR A 754 4.15 -16.40 54.71
N LYS A 755 4.10 -15.33 55.50
CA LYS A 755 2.92 -14.96 56.30
C LYS A 755 1.71 -14.71 55.41
N VAL A 756 1.89 -13.99 54.30
CA VAL A 756 0.85 -13.71 53.30
C VAL A 756 0.32 -14.99 52.63
N VAL A 757 1.18 -15.97 52.35
CA VAL A 757 0.79 -17.24 51.72
C VAL A 757 -0.06 -18.10 52.68
N GLY A 758 0.41 -18.28 53.92
CA GLY A 758 -0.33 -18.93 54.99
C GLY A 758 -0.63 -20.43 54.81
N THR A 759 -0.06 -21.11 53.81
CA THR A 759 -0.18 -22.57 53.63
C THR A 759 0.63 -23.33 54.68
N LYS A 760 0.39 -24.64 54.84
CA LYS A 760 1.14 -25.48 55.78
C LYS A 760 2.64 -25.45 55.47
N GLU A 761 2.99 -25.48 54.20
CA GLU A 761 4.36 -25.41 53.69
C GLU A 761 4.99 -24.05 53.98
N ALA A 762 4.25 -22.95 53.75
CA ALA A 762 4.73 -21.60 54.06
C ALA A 762 4.95 -21.39 55.56
N LYS A 763 4.05 -21.90 56.41
CA LYS A 763 4.19 -21.86 57.87
C LYS A 763 5.41 -22.67 58.34
N LYS A 764 5.71 -23.81 57.70
CA LYS A 764 6.92 -24.59 57.99
C LYS A 764 8.18 -23.80 57.64
N GLN A 765 8.23 -23.18 56.47
CA GLN A 765 9.35 -22.32 56.06
C GLN A 765 9.50 -21.09 56.96
N LEU A 766 8.39 -20.49 57.39
CA LEU A 766 8.39 -19.36 58.31
C LEU A 766 8.98 -19.74 59.68
N LYS A 767 8.60 -20.88 60.26
CA LYS A 767 9.20 -21.38 61.52
C LYS A 767 10.70 -21.62 61.40
N ILE A 768 11.16 -22.18 60.29
CA ILE A 768 12.59 -22.38 60.02
C ILE A 768 13.33 -21.03 60.00
N LEU A 769 12.70 -19.99 59.45
CA LEU A 769 13.26 -18.65 59.37
C LEU A 769 13.15 -17.84 60.67
N GLU A 770 12.23 -18.19 61.57
CA GLU A 770 12.06 -17.54 62.87
C GLU A 770 12.99 -18.14 63.93
N ASN A 771 13.45 -19.38 63.73
CA ASN A 771 14.38 -20.10 64.61
C ASN A 771 15.85 -20.00 64.20
N ASN A 772 16.16 -19.42 63.04
CA ASN A 772 17.50 -19.12 62.51
C ASN A 772 17.62 -17.61 62.31
#